data_AF-A0A6M0LJP1-F1
#
_entry.id   AF-A0A6M0LJP1-F1
#
_cell.length_a   1.000
_cell.length_b   1.000
_cell.length_c   1.000
_cell.angle_alpha   90.00
_cell.angle_beta   90.00
_cell.angle_gamma   90.00
#
_symmetry.space_group_name_H-M   'P 1'
#
loop_
_entity.id
_entity.type
_entity.pdbx_description
1 polymer ?
#
loop_
_entity_poly.entity_id
_entity_poly.type
_entity_poly.pdbx_seq_one_letter_code
_entity_poly.pdbx_strand_id
1 'polypeptide(L)'
;MAGITKSKKKDPGTIILTWLAVALILAYLGMMFGAVWDRRGGFTTLFSNFADYYFTFPPHLIVQYTKYSKYFIVVFESIWTLFYLWKSTKVSYDFAGEEYGDAQWTTAKAFTNEFGNHDENNLVEVNFGDKEEEVRRKFPTLQFPYTVNTKNYWIAEGVYLNIDNHKTSNLNALVVGPPGTGKSFRLARPVLSQLAGNYVVTDPKAELFHQTGQYFEDNGYEVMVLNVESQDAMKDSIHFNPFRYIRNESEIMSMAQILMKATTKPDSDAGANQFFEDSAEILLTAILYILHYDRPVEKQNWREFVKLLEATAVHQNEMGKIENYGMPRYNPDGTIMTDHSGNVMVQGGPDCEPGILKIITDCDKRWRESPEHKGDGSHFPGYVDIEKYYNGAAETTSSIVASLDAHCRYMKLQCVQDLLSEDEIEIGKSFGYSKPDENSKTGKRILYLVTSENQHYFDWIVSVIYSLFFDELYHLTMIDPWFNETLPHHLTFLMDEFANVTLPDSFVERLSTMRSRNMSAFIIVQNLIQLKRKFPKYDMDHDLIGNCSVIEILGAPDQDSCEYLSKMFGNQTIHKRSMGNTYGMQGSSSHTDDIMEKPLFSAQQMYGMKKDGPAAIIVKGSNPLYEPKVAFEKSPLMPLLCRKDPYYEPKQRIRNVVEEPAAAAPVVEREVDYSQFGTRRIIVKKLVTKGFNADQIDAMTPVIMNVHTRLDDIYALINPSMSVEEIEEKLYAN
;
A
#
# COMPACT_ATOMS: atom_id res chain seq x y z
N MET A 1 -25.86 -21.96 -22.22
CA MET A 1 -26.43 -23.30 -22.49
C MET A 1 -25.81 -23.89 -23.75
N ALA A 2 -24.61 -24.47 -23.65
CA ALA A 2 -24.09 -25.36 -24.68
C ALA A 2 -24.33 -26.78 -24.18
N GLY A 3 -25.15 -27.55 -24.88
CA GLY A 3 -25.49 -28.92 -24.50
C GLY A 3 -24.24 -29.79 -24.53
N ILE A 4 -23.80 -30.23 -23.34
CA ILE A 4 -22.85 -31.32 -23.19
C ILE A 4 -23.53 -32.55 -23.78
N THR A 5 -23.14 -32.94 -24.99
CA THR A 5 -23.52 -34.22 -25.58
C THR A 5 -22.91 -35.32 -24.72
N LYS A 6 -23.72 -35.91 -23.84
CA LYS A 6 -23.39 -37.14 -23.13
C LYS A 6 -22.87 -38.16 -24.15
N SER A 7 -21.59 -38.50 -24.04
CA SER A 7 -21.01 -39.67 -24.70
C SER A 7 -21.87 -40.87 -24.31
N LYS A 8 -22.65 -41.41 -25.25
CA LYS A 8 -23.40 -42.64 -25.02
C LYS A 8 -22.41 -43.75 -24.68
N LYS A 9 -22.56 -44.37 -23.50
CA LYS A 9 -21.89 -45.63 -23.13
C LYS A 9 -21.92 -46.57 -24.34
N LYS A 10 -20.76 -46.85 -24.92
CA LYS A 10 -20.67 -47.93 -25.91
C LYS A 10 -20.82 -49.24 -25.14
N ASP A 11 -21.86 -50.00 -25.47
CA ASP A 11 -22.09 -51.32 -24.92
C ASP A 11 -20.81 -52.16 -25.06
N PRO A 12 -20.30 -52.82 -24.00
CA PRO A 12 -19.14 -53.70 -24.06
C PRO A 12 -19.21 -54.72 -25.22
N GLY A 13 -20.41 -55.18 -25.59
CA GLY A 13 -20.61 -56.02 -26.76
C GLY A 13 -20.20 -55.33 -28.07
N THR A 14 -20.50 -54.04 -28.21
CA THR A 14 -20.13 -53.23 -29.40
C THR A 14 -18.62 -52.99 -29.45
N ILE A 15 -17.98 -52.78 -28.30
CA ILE A 15 -16.53 -52.55 -28.17
C ILE A 15 -15.73 -53.76 -28.65
N ILE A 16 -16.13 -54.96 -28.22
CA ILE A 16 -15.53 -56.24 -28.62
C ILE A 16 -15.83 -56.54 -30.09
N LEU A 17 -17.05 -56.28 -30.57
CA LEU A 17 -17.41 -56.46 -31.98
C LEU A 17 -16.54 -55.61 -32.91
N THR A 18 -16.27 -54.36 -32.52
CA THR A 18 -15.46 -53.45 -33.34
C THR A 18 -14.01 -53.93 -33.41
N TRP A 19 -13.47 -54.44 -32.30
CA TRP A 19 -12.13 -55.03 -32.26
C TRP A 19 -12.03 -56.27 -33.15
N LEU A 20 -12.98 -57.20 -33.02
CA LEU A 20 -13.06 -58.43 -33.81
C LEU A 20 -13.21 -58.13 -35.31
N ALA A 21 -14.05 -57.16 -35.69
CA ALA A 21 -14.26 -56.81 -37.09
C ALA A 21 -12.97 -56.28 -37.75
N VAL A 22 -12.22 -55.43 -37.05
CA VAL A 22 -10.96 -54.88 -37.58
C VAL A 22 -9.85 -55.92 -37.58
N ALA A 23 -9.78 -56.79 -36.56
CA ALA A 23 -8.86 -57.92 -36.52
C ALA A 23 -9.06 -58.83 -37.75
N LEU A 24 -10.30 -59.23 -38.05
CA LEU A 24 -10.59 -60.06 -39.23
C LEU A 24 -10.16 -59.41 -40.56
N ILE A 25 -10.30 -58.09 -40.70
CA ILE A 25 -9.83 -57.34 -41.89
C ILE A 25 -8.30 -57.36 -41.97
N LEU A 26 -7.61 -57.15 -40.84
CA LEU A 26 -6.16 -57.15 -40.78
C LEU A 26 -5.56 -58.54 -40.98
N ALA A 27 -6.21 -59.59 -40.49
CA ALA A 27 -5.84 -60.97 -40.78
C ALA A 27 -5.93 -61.27 -42.29
N TYR A 28 -6.99 -60.79 -42.96
CA TYR A 28 -7.12 -60.91 -44.41
C TYR A 28 -6.04 -60.12 -45.17
N LEU A 29 -5.74 -58.89 -44.76
CA LEU A 29 -4.63 -58.12 -45.32
C LEU A 29 -3.28 -58.81 -45.09
N GLY A 30 -3.04 -59.38 -43.90
CA GLY A 30 -1.84 -60.17 -43.62
C GLY A 30 -1.70 -61.39 -44.52
N MET A 31 -2.82 -62.04 -44.88
CA MET A 31 -2.83 -63.12 -45.86
C MET A 31 -2.43 -62.63 -47.25
N MET A 32 -2.99 -61.50 -47.72
CA MET A 32 -2.67 -60.91 -49.02
C MET A 32 -1.19 -60.54 -49.14
N PHE A 33 -0.65 -59.85 -48.12
CA PHE A 33 0.76 -59.46 -48.10
C PHE A 33 1.69 -60.67 -48.04
N GLY A 34 1.30 -61.72 -47.32
CA GLY A 34 2.03 -62.99 -47.30
C GLY A 34 1.99 -63.76 -48.62
N ALA A 35 0.92 -63.66 -49.40
CA ALA A 35 0.80 -64.31 -50.70
C ALA A 35 1.71 -63.68 -51.77
N VAL A 36 2.00 -62.40 -51.60
CA VAL A 36 2.76 -61.55 -52.53
C VAL A 36 4.25 -61.45 -52.14
N TRP A 37 4.63 -61.97 -50.97
CA TRP A 37 5.97 -61.84 -50.40
C TRP A 37 7.03 -62.64 -51.17
N ASP A 38 7.99 -61.94 -51.79
CA ASP A 38 9.19 -62.52 -52.40
C ASP A 38 10.45 -62.24 -51.57
N ARG A 39 11.20 -63.30 -51.25
CA ARG A 39 12.42 -63.27 -50.44
C ARG A 39 13.60 -62.59 -51.14
N ARG A 40 13.58 -62.46 -52.48
CA ARG A 40 14.68 -61.85 -53.25
C ARG A 40 14.59 -60.33 -53.37
N GLY A 41 13.37 -59.79 -53.47
CA GLY A 41 13.13 -58.34 -53.60
C GLY A 41 12.67 -57.62 -52.33
N GLY A 42 12.32 -58.35 -51.27
CA GLY A 42 11.96 -57.78 -49.96
C GLY A 42 10.82 -56.77 -50.01
N PHE A 43 10.85 -55.75 -49.14
CA PHE A 43 9.82 -54.70 -49.11
C PHE A 43 9.77 -53.82 -50.37
N THR A 44 10.88 -53.72 -51.13
CA THR A 44 10.96 -52.84 -52.30
C THR A 44 10.14 -53.34 -53.49
N THR A 45 9.92 -54.65 -53.61
CA THR A 45 9.08 -55.26 -54.66
C THR A 45 7.69 -55.63 -54.17
N LEU A 46 7.39 -55.43 -52.88
CA LEU A 46 6.13 -55.84 -52.26
C LEU A 46 4.92 -55.16 -52.90
N PHE A 47 4.96 -53.83 -53.05
CA PHE A 47 3.83 -53.06 -53.55
C PHE A 47 3.61 -53.26 -55.05
N SER A 48 4.68 -53.43 -55.83
CA SER A 48 4.59 -53.77 -57.25
C SER A 48 3.99 -55.16 -57.44
N ASN A 49 4.47 -56.15 -56.69
CA ASN A 49 3.94 -57.52 -56.74
C ASN A 49 2.48 -57.56 -56.25
N PHE A 50 2.08 -56.67 -55.32
CA PHE A 50 0.71 -56.60 -54.81
C PHE A 50 -0.24 -56.03 -55.85
N ALA A 51 0.18 -54.95 -56.53
CA ALA A 51 -0.55 -54.38 -57.65
C ALA A 51 -0.71 -55.42 -58.77
N ASP A 52 0.37 -56.08 -59.17
CA ASP A 52 0.32 -57.13 -60.20
C ASP A 52 -0.57 -58.31 -59.79
N TYR A 53 -0.50 -58.77 -58.53
CA TYR A 53 -1.37 -59.82 -58.01
C TYR A 53 -2.86 -59.44 -58.03
N TYR A 54 -3.19 -58.19 -57.72
CA TYR A 54 -4.57 -57.69 -57.72
C TYR A 54 -5.12 -57.43 -59.12
N PHE A 55 -4.29 -57.01 -60.08
CA PHE A 55 -4.72 -56.71 -61.45
C PHE A 55 -4.68 -57.92 -62.40
N THR A 56 -3.89 -58.96 -62.10
CA THR A 56 -3.70 -60.11 -62.99
C THR A 56 -4.67 -61.28 -62.74
N PHE A 57 -5.28 -61.37 -61.54
CA PHE A 57 -6.24 -62.42 -61.19
C PHE A 57 -7.67 -61.85 -61.01
N PRO A 58 -8.74 -62.43 -61.59
CA PRO A 58 -10.12 -61.98 -61.39
C PRO A 58 -10.56 -62.17 -59.92
N PRO A 59 -11.64 -61.51 -59.44
CA PRO A 59 -11.89 -61.29 -58.01
C PRO A 59 -12.38 -62.56 -57.33
N HIS A 60 -11.47 -63.49 -57.06
CA HIS A 60 -11.68 -64.55 -56.13
C HIS A 60 -11.27 -64.01 -54.77
N LEU A 61 -12.22 -63.83 -53.86
CA LEU A 61 -12.00 -63.35 -52.48
C LEU A 61 -11.17 -64.33 -51.61
N ILE A 62 -10.63 -65.39 -52.21
CA ILE A 62 -9.95 -66.49 -51.54
C ILE A 62 -8.44 -66.35 -51.83
N VAL A 63 -7.73 -65.78 -50.86
CA VAL A 63 -6.28 -65.62 -50.88
C VAL A 63 -5.62 -66.92 -50.43
N GLN A 64 -4.62 -67.40 -51.17
CA GLN A 64 -3.87 -68.61 -50.78
C GLN A 64 -3.03 -68.32 -49.53
N TYR A 65 -3.19 -69.15 -48.50
CA TYR A 65 -2.40 -69.05 -47.28
C TYR A 65 -0.98 -69.60 -47.52
N THR A 66 0.02 -68.73 -47.46
CA THR A 66 1.42 -69.11 -47.67
C THR A 66 2.17 -69.25 -46.34
N LYS A 67 3.38 -69.81 -46.40
CA LYS A 67 4.29 -69.89 -45.24
C LYS A 67 4.58 -68.52 -44.61
N TYR A 68 4.47 -67.43 -45.39
CA TYR A 68 4.76 -66.07 -44.92
C TYR A 68 3.53 -65.33 -44.39
N SER A 69 2.31 -65.71 -44.79
CA SER A 69 1.05 -65.11 -44.30
C SER A 69 0.97 -65.10 -42.78
N LYS A 70 1.41 -66.17 -42.10
CA LYS A 70 1.41 -66.23 -40.63
C LYS A 70 2.23 -65.13 -39.96
N TYR A 71 3.35 -64.71 -40.55
CA TYR A 71 4.21 -63.68 -39.95
C TYR A 71 3.58 -62.29 -40.10
N PHE A 72 2.99 -61.98 -41.26
CA PHE A 72 2.29 -60.72 -41.50
C PHE A 72 1.03 -60.58 -40.64
N ILE A 73 0.24 -61.66 -40.51
CA ILE A 73 -0.95 -61.66 -39.62
C ILE A 73 -0.53 -61.37 -38.19
N VAL A 74 0.48 -62.06 -37.66
CA VAL A 74 0.94 -61.84 -36.28
C VAL A 74 1.41 -60.41 -36.07
N VAL A 75 2.14 -59.82 -37.03
CA VAL A 75 2.60 -58.43 -36.93
C VAL A 75 1.43 -57.45 -36.94
N PHE A 76 0.50 -57.57 -37.89
CA PHE A 76 -0.65 -56.66 -37.99
C PHE A 76 -1.58 -56.77 -36.78
N GLU A 77 -1.87 -57.98 -36.32
CA GLU A 77 -2.69 -58.20 -35.13
C GLU A 77 -2.00 -57.69 -33.86
N SER A 78 -0.68 -57.85 -33.75
CA SER A 78 0.06 -57.33 -32.59
C SER A 78 0.04 -55.80 -32.56
N ILE A 79 0.26 -55.13 -33.70
CA ILE A 79 0.19 -53.68 -33.82
C ILE A 79 -1.22 -53.17 -33.51
N TRP A 80 -2.24 -53.82 -34.08
CA TRP A 80 -3.64 -53.45 -33.83
C TRP A 80 -4.05 -53.67 -32.38
N THR A 81 -3.67 -54.80 -31.78
CA THR A 81 -3.97 -55.09 -30.38
C THR A 81 -3.29 -54.09 -29.45
N LEU A 82 -2.02 -53.73 -29.71
CA LEU A 82 -1.32 -52.70 -28.94
C LEU A 82 -1.95 -51.31 -29.12
N PHE A 83 -2.30 -50.93 -30.35
CA PHE A 83 -2.99 -49.66 -30.62
C PHE A 83 -4.38 -49.61 -29.96
N TYR A 84 -5.12 -50.71 -30.02
CA TYR A 84 -6.43 -50.82 -29.40
C TYR A 84 -6.34 -50.75 -27.88
N LEU A 85 -5.37 -51.44 -27.28
CA LEU A 85 -5.08 -51.37 -25.84
C LEU A 85 -4.66 -49.95 -25.43
N TRP A 86 -3.81 -49.28 -26.21
CA TRP A 86 -3.44 -47.89 -25.96
C TRP A 86 -4.65 -46.96 -26.06
N LYS A 87 -5.52 -47.14 -27.05
CA LYS A 87 -6.75 -46.35 -27.21
C LYS A 87 -7.76 -46.64 -26.09
N SER A 88 -7.90 -47.90 -25.68
CA SER A 88 -8.81 -48.31 -24.61
C SER A 88 -8.33 -47.89 -23.23
N THR A 89 -7.01 -47.79 -23.01
CA THR A 89 -6.43 -47.28 -21.75
C THR A 89 -6.46 -45.76 -21.66
N LYS A 90 -6.48 -45.05 -22.79
CA LYS A 90 -6.66 -43.58 -22.84
C LYS A 90 -8.13 -43.16 -22.65
N VAL A 91 -9.08 -44.06 -22.89
CA VAL A 91 -10.47 -43.89 -22.46
C VAL A 91 -10.48 -44.21 -20.98
N SER A 92 -10.48 -43.18 -20.13
CA SER A 92 -10.71 -43.32 -18.70
C SER A 92 -11.88 -44.27 -18.45
N TYR A 93 -11.74 -45.17 -17.48
CA TYR A 93 -12.88 -45.97 -17.03
C TYR A 93 -13.97 -45.01 -16.55
N ASP A 94 -15.04 -44.83 -17.33
CA ASP A 94 -16.21 -44.06 -16.93
C ASP A 94 -16.93 -44.84 -15.81
N PHE A 95 -16.52 -44.58 -14.56
CA PHE A 95 -17.20 -45.09 -13.37
C PHE A 95 -18.60 -44.46 -13.28
N ALA A 96 -19.58 -45.23 -12.81
CA ALA A 96 -20.94 -44.71 -12.65
C ALA A 96 -21.07 -43.90 -11.34
N GLY A 97 -21.11 -42.57 -11.45
CA GLY A 97 -21.44 -41.62 -10.39
C GLY A 97 -21.32 -40.19 -10.93
N GLU A 98 -21.93 -39.22 -10.27
CA GLU A 98 -21.69 -37.80 -10.61
C GLU A 98 -20.34 -37.38 -10.02
N GLU A 99 -19.47 -36.77 -10.82
CA GLU A 99 -18.23 -36.16 -10.31
C GLU A 99 -18.60 -34.97 -9.44
N TYR A 100 -18.01 -34.89 -8.25
CA TYR A 100 -18.35 -33.89 -7.22
C TYR A 100 -17.42 -32.66 -7.26
N GLY A 101 -16.43 -32.64 -8.15
CA GLY A 101 -15.52 -31.52 -8.35
C GLY A 101 -14.27 -31.90 -9.15
N ASP A 102 -13.73 -30.94 -9.88
CA ASP A 102 -12.61 -31.05 -10.83
C ASP A 102 -11.33 -30.33 -10.34
N ALA A 103 -11.32 -29.84 -9.10
CA ALA A 103 -10.19 -29.10 -8.55
C ALA A 103 -8.93 -29.99 -8.46
N GLN A 104 -7.81 -29.50 -9.02
CA GLN A 104 -6.53 -30.20 -9.05
C GLN A 104 -5.39 -29.22 -8.80
N TRP A 105 -4.30 -29.70 -8.20
CA TRP A 105 -3.07 -28.92 -8.07
C TRP A 105 -2.39 -28.75 -9.42
N THR A 106 -1.90 -27.54 -9.72
CA THR A 106 -0.94 -27.32 -10.82
C THR A 106 0.48 -27.23 -10.29
N THR A 107 1.46 -27.22 -11.21
CA THR A 107 2.88 -27.06 -10.89
C THR A 107 3.34 -25.64 -11.19
N ALA A 108 4.32 -25.14 -10.45
CA ALA A 108 4.94 -23.84 -10.66
C ALA A 108 5.36 -23.62 -12.12
N LYS A 109 5.96 -24.63 -12.75
CA LYS A 109 6.39 -24.57 -14.16
C LYS A 109 5.21 -24.41 -15.13
N ALA A 110 4.15 -25.21 -14.95
CA ALA A 110 2.96 -25.11 -15.79
C ALA A 110 2.28 -23.76 -15.63
N PHE A 111 2.14 -23.29 -14.39
CA PHE A 111 1.58 -21.99 -14.08
C PHE A 111 2.39 -20.85 -14.68
N THR A 112 3.70 -20.78 -14.42
CA THR A 112 4.56 -19.71 -14.93
C THR A 112 4.61 -19.67 -16.46
N ASN A 113 4.59 -20.83 -17.12
CA ASN A 113 4.51 -20.88 -18.59
C ASN A 113 3.20 -20.26 -19.11
N GLU A 114 2.11 -20.39 -18.37
CA GLU A 114 0.80 -19.89 -18.77
C GLU A 114 0.58 -18.43 -18.35
N PHE A 115 0.86 -18.08 -17.10
CA PHE A 115 0.51 -16.81 -16.48
C PHE A 115 1.68 -15.84 -16.33
N GLY A 116 2.93 -16.28 -16.51
CA GLY A 116 4.11 -15.43 -16.49
C GLY A 116 4.36 -14.73 -17.83
N ASN A 117 5.01 -13.57 -17.78
CA ASN A 117 5.60 -12.89 -18.92
C ASN A 117 6.96 -13.54 -19.25
N HIS A 118 7.20 -13.80 -20.55
CA HIS A 118 8.43 -14.41 -21.07
C HIS A 118 9.09 -13.56 -22.16
N ASP A 119 8.66 -12.30 -22.31
CA ASP A 119 9.20 -11.41 -23.34
C ASP A 119 10.54 -10.84 -22.86
N GLU A 120 11.58 -11.07 -23.65
CA GLU A 120 12.95 -10.64 -23.38
C GLU A 120 13.09 -9.10 -23.32
N ASN A 121 12.18 -8.36 -23.96
CA ASN A 121 12.20 -6.89 -23.92
C ASN A 121 11.88 -6.33 -22.52
N ASN A 122 11.25 -7.13 -21.66
CA ASN A 122 10.93 -6.74 -20.28
C ASN A 122 12.03 -7.12 -19.28
N LEU A 123 13.15 -7.67 -19.77
CA LEU A 123 14.31 -7.99 -18.94
C LEU A 123 15.13 -6.73 -18.72
N VAL A 124 15.33 -6.39 -17.45
CA VAL A 124 16.21 -5.29 -17.02
C VAL A 124 17.42 -5.87 -16.33
N GLU A 125 18.60 -5.41 -16.73
CA GLU A 125 19.85 -5.72 -16.08
C GLU A 125 19.86 -5.11 -14.67
N VAL A 126 20.10 -5.97 -13.68
CA VAL A 126 20.23 -5.53 -12.29
C VAL A 126 21.65 -5.03 -12.07
N ASN A 127 21.75 -3.82 -11.52
CA ASN A 127 23.02 -3.27 -11.10
C ASN A 127 23.47 -3.87 -9.76
N PHE A 128 24.55 -4.66 -9.78
CA PHE A 128 25.13 -5.26 -8.57
C PHE A 128 26.16 -4.36 -7.86
N GLY A 129 26.58 -3.26 -8.50
CA GLY A 129 27.58 -2.35 -7.97
C GLY A 129 28.86 -3.07 -7.50
N ASP A 130 29.32 -2.68 -6.32
CA ASP A 130 30.48 -3.24 -5.61
C ASP A 130 30.32 -4.71 -5.19
N LYS A 131 29.09 -5.23 -5.18
CA LYS A 131 28.78 -6.60 -4.77
C LYS A 131 28.87 -7.63 -5.89
N GLU A 132 29.08 -7.21 -7.14
CA GLU A 132 29.08 -8.11 -8.29
C GLU A 132 30.13 -9.23 -8.16
N GLU A 133 31.37 -8.91 -7.78
CA GLU A 133 32.44 -9.90 -7.60
C GLU A 133 32.12 -10.91 -6.48
N GLU A 134 31.51 -10.45 -5.39
CA GLU A 134 31.08 -11.30 -4.28
C GLU A 134 30.01 -12.30 -4.75
N VAL A 135 29.04 -11.83 -5.53
CA VAL A 135 27.97 -12.66 -6.10
C VAL A 135 28.52 -13.65 -7.11
N ARG A 136 29.42 -13.23 -8.02
CA ARG A 136 30.10 -14.12 -8.98
C ARG A 136 30.84 -15.25 -8.30
N ARG A 137 31.53 -14.96 -7.18
CA ARG A 137 32.25 -15.98 -6.40
C ARG A 137 31.30 -16.95 -5.70
N LYS A 138 30.18 -16.46 -5.16
CA LYS A 138 29.20 -17.28 -4.44
C LYS A 138 28.33 -18.12 -5.38
N PHE A 139 28.06 -17.62 -6.58
CA PHE A 139 27.22 -18.24 -7.60
C PHE A 139 27.97 -18.36 -8.94
N PRO A 140 28.93 -19.30 -9.05
CA PRO A 140 29.80 -19.43 -10.22
C PRO A 140 29.05 -19.84 -11.51
N THR A 141 27.86 -20.42 -11.38
CA THR A 141 26.99 -20.81 -12.50
C THR A 141 26.05 -19.71 -12.97
N LEU A 142 26.02 -18.57 -12.28
CA LEU A 142 25.12 -17.47 -12.62
C LEU A 142 25.63 -16.74 -13.87
N GLN A 143 24.74 -16.52 -14.83
CA GLN A 143 25.06 -15.74 -16.03
C GLN A 143 24.98 -14.26 -15.70
N PHE A 144 25.95 -13.50 -16.23
CA PHE A 144 25.99 -12.05 -16.13
C PHE A 144 26.03 -11.44 -17.54
N PRO A 145 25.34 -10.30 -17.79
CA PRO A 145 24.58 -9.51 -16.82
C PRO A 145 23.35 -10.27 -16.29
N TYR A 146 23.07 -10.14 -14.98
CA TYR A 146 21.92 -10.81 -14.37
C TYR A 146 20.68 -9.92 -14.53
N THR A 147 19.63 -10.50 -15.10
CA THR A 147 18.42 -9.75 -15.48
C THR A 147 17.20 -10.20 -14.68
N VAL A 148 16.30 -9.27 -14.38
CA VAL A 148 14.97 -9.53 -13.81
C VAL A 148 13.89 -9.12 -14.80
N ASN A 149 12.75 -9.82 -14.80
CA ASN A 149 11.63 -9.48 -15.67
C ASN A 149 10.69 -8.50 -14.94
N THR A 150 10.63 -7.26 -15.41
CA THR A 150 9.83 -6.19 -14.79
C THR A 150 8.34 -6.29 -15.10
N LYS A 151 7.88 -7.36 -15.74
CA LYS A 151 6.47 -7.63 -15.99
C LYS A 151 5.95 -8.81 -15.21
N ASN A 152 6.69 -9.29 -14.21
CA ASN A 152 6.26 -10.39 -13.35
C ASN A 152 6.33 -10.03 -11.87
N TYR A 153 5.37 -10.54 -11.10
CA TYR A 153 5.50 -10.72 -9.66
C TYR A 153 6.06 -12.09 -9.35
N TRP A 154 7.06 -12.15 -8.48
CA TRP A 154 7.62 -13.39 -7.96
C TRP A 154 6.96 -13.73 -6.62
N ILE A 155 5.95 -14.60 -6.64
CA ILE A 155 5.08 -14.87 -5.47
C ILE A 155 5.48 -16.14 -4.70
N ALA A 156 6.02 -17.16 -5.39
CA ALA A 156 6.57 -18.36 -4.76
C ALA A 156 7.70 -18.95 -5.61
N GLU A 157 8.38 -19.99 -5.13
CA GLU A 157 9.54 -20.58 -5.81
C GLU A 157 9.13 -21.07 -7.22
N GLY A 158 9.67 -20.45 -8.26
CA GLY A 158 9.33 -20.74 -9.65
C GLY A 158 7.93 -20.31 -10.10
N VAL A 159 7.19 -19.56 -9.28
CA VAL A 159 5.84 -19.04 -9.58
C VAL A 159 5.92 -17.55 -9.90
N TYR A 160 5.75 -17.22 -11.18
CA TYR A 160 5.76 -15.85 -11.69
C TYR A 160 4.40 -15.49 -12.29
N LEU A 161 3.87 -14.34 -11.89
CA LEU A 161 2.56 -13.84 -12.33
C LEU A 161 2.72 -12.53 -13.11
N ASN A 162 2.23 -12.49 -14.34
CA ASN A 162 2.33 -11.31 -15.22
C ASN A 162 1.48 -10.13 -14.70
N ILE A 163 2.08 -8.93 -14.66
CA ILE A 163 1.42 -7.69 -14.20
C ILE A 163 0.51 -7.02 -15.25
N ASP A 164 0.65 -7.35 -16.53
CA ASP A 164 -0.22 -6.80 -17.59
C ASP A 164 -1.61 -7.45 -17.58
N ASN A 165 -1.78 -8.50 -16.76
CA ASN A 165 -3.08 -8.98 -16.30
C ASN A 165 -4.03 -9.45 -17.42
N HIS A 166 -3.50 -9.90 -18.56
CA HIS A 166 -4.32 -10.34 -19.71
C HIS A 166 -5.13 -11.61 -19.44
N LYS A 167 -4.62 -12.51 -18.59
CA LYS A 167 -5.22 -13.83 -18.31
C LYS A 167 -5.90 -13.93 -16.95
N THR A 168 -5.56 -13.03 -16.02
CA THR A 168 -6.10 -12.99 -14.66
C THR A 168 -7.19 -11.93 -14.54
N SER A 169 -8.08 -12.03 -13.53
CA SER A 169 -9.22 -11.11 -13.35
C SER A 169 -8.89 -9.80 -12.64
N ASN A 170 -7.89 -9.76 -11.77
CA ASN A 170 -7.16 -8.57 -11.31
C ASN A 170 -5.84 -9.04 -10.68
N LEU A 171 -5.04 -8.11 -10.14
CA LEU A 171 -3.78 -8.43 -9.46
C LEU A 171 -3.81 -8.15 -7.96
N ASN A 172 -4.99 -7.82 -7.42
CA ASN A 172 -5.14 -7.62 -6.00
C ASN A 172 -4.88 -8.95 -5.30
N ALA A 173 -3.96 -8.91 -4.34
CA ALA A 173 -3.50 -10.08 -3.62
C ALA A 173 -3.85 -9.97 -2.14
N LEU A 174 -4.49 -11.01 -1.61
CA LEU A 174 -4.66 -11.19 -0.18
C LEU A 174 -3.65 -12.22 0.31
N VAL A 175 -2.80 -11.80 1.23
CA VAL A 175 -1.75 -12.65 1.80
C VAL A 175 -2.08 -12.88 3.26
N VAL A 176 -2.26 -14.14 3.64
CA VAL A 176 -2.62 -14.54 5.00
C VAL A 176 -1.48 -15.35 5.61
N GLY A 177 -0.98 -14.91 6.76
CA GLY A 177 0.01 -15.69 7.50
C GLY A 177 0.35 -15.13 8.88
N PRO A 178 0.46 -15.98 9.92
CA PRO A 178 0.91 -15.55 11.25
C PRO A 178 2.29 -14.87 11.29
N PRO A 179 2.65 -14.23 12.41
CA PRO A 179 4.00 -13.69 12.62
C PRO A 179 5.13 -14.70 12.34
N GLY A 180 6.11 -14.24 11.55
CA GLY A 180 7.31 -14.97 11.16
C GLY A 180 7.12 -16.04 10.07
N THR A 181 5.96 -16.19 9.43
CA THR A 181 5.82 -17.06 8.24
C THR A 181 6.61 -16.56 7.02
N GLY A 182 7.28 -15.41 7.14
CA GLY A 182 8.09 -14.81 6.09
C GLY A 182 7.31 -13.85 5.19
N LYS A 183 6.26 -13.18 5.66
CA LYS A 183 5.50 -12.19 4.85
C LYS A 183 6.41 -11.16 4.16
N SER A 184 7.24 -10.48 4.93
CA SER A 184 8.16 -9.46 4.38
C SER A 184 9.33 -10.12 3.64
N PHE A 185 9.95 -11.15 4.23
CA PHE A 185 11.16 -11.82 3.67
C PHE A 185 10.91 -12.67 2.41
N ARG A 186 9.85 -13.49 2.42
CA ARG A 186 9.55 -14.53 1.43
C ARG A 186 8.52 -14.10 0.38
N LEU A 187 7.88 -12.95 0.56
CA LEU A 187 6.92 -12.40 -0.41
C LEU A 187 7.23 -10.96 -0.80
N ALA A 188 7.22 -10.02 0.16
CA ALA A 188 7.39 -8.59 -0.17
C ALA A 188 8.72 -8.31 -0.90
N ARG A 189 9.84 -8.83 -0.38
CA ARG A 189 11.16 -8.68 -1.02
C ARG A 189 11.22 -9.31 -2.41
N PRO A 190 10.81 -10.57 -2.64
CA PRO A 190 10.69 -11.12 -3.99
C PRO A 190 9.87 -10.26 -4.95
N VAL A 191 8.71 -9.75 -4.53
CA VAL A 191 7.85 -8.88 -5.35
C VAL A 191 8.56 -7.57 -5.70
N LEU A 192 9.17 -6.90 -4.72
CA LEU A 192 9.93 -5.66 -4.92
C LEU A 192 11.17 -5.87 -5.80
N SER A 193 11.82 -7.04 -5.69
CA SER A 193 13.03 -7.36 -6.45
C SER A 193 12.80 -7.39 -7.97
N GLN A 194 11.55 -7.54 -8.43
CA GLN A 194 11.23 -7.58 -9.85
C GLN A 194 11.18 -6.20 -10.53
N LEU A 195 11.24 -5.08 -9.79
CA LEU A 195 11.25 -3.71 -10.37
C LEU A 195 10.06 -3.46 -11.32
N ALA A 196 8.89 -4.02 -10.98
CA ALA A 196 7.78 -4.19 -11.91
C ALA A 196 7.06 -2.88 -12.29
N GLY A 197 7.20 -1.85 -11.45
CA GLY A 197 6.57 -0.56 -11.66
C GLY A 197 6.88 0.41 -10.52
N ASN A 198 5.92 1.27 -10.21
CA ASN A 198 5.93 2.13 -9.04
C ASN A 198 5.41 1.38 -7.81
N TYR A 199 5.85 1.77 -6.62
CA TYR A 199 5.47 1.11 -5.38
C TYR A 199 5.11 2.12 -4.29
N VAL A 200 4.08 1.81 -3.51
CA VAL A 200 3.80 2.47 -2.23
C VAL A 200 3.73 1.39 -1.17
N VAL A 201 4.66 1.44 -0.21
CA VAL A 201 4.93 0.36 0.73
C VAL A 201 4.63 0.83 2.15
N THR A 202 3.66 0.23 2.84
CA THR A 202 3.59 0.36 4.31
C THR A 202 4.65 -0.54 4.90
N ASP A 203 5.55 0.02 5.71
CA ASP A 203 6.69 -0.70 6.25
C ASP A 203 6.83 -0.44 7.75
N PRO A 204 6.16 -1.24 8.60
CA PRO A 204 6.36 -1.17 10.04
C PRO A 204 7.84 -1.38 10.37
N LYS A 205 8.46 -0.46 11.11
CA LYS A 205 9.89 -0.48 11.53
C LYS A 205 10.93 -0.22 10.44
N ALA A 206 10.51 0.27 9.27
CA ALA A 206 11.43 0.58 8.18
C ALA A 206 12.28 -0.61 7.69
N GLU A 207 11.84 -1.85 7.93
CA GLU A 207 12.64 -3.05 7.62
C GLU A 207 12.83 -3.18 6.10
N LEU A 208 11.74 -3.06 5.33
CA LEU A 208 11.79 -3.16 3.87
C LEU A 208 12.56 -1.99 3.27
N PHE A 209 12.42 -0.78 3.82
CA PHE A 209 13.15 0.40 3.38
C PHE A 209 14.67 0.21 3.54
N HIS A 210 15.15 -0.13 4.74
CA HIS A 210 16.58 -0.33 4.99
C HIS A 210 17.19 -1.44 4.11
N GLN A 211 16.37 -2.42 3.75
CA GLN A 211 16.78 -3.56 2.94
C GLN A 211 16.76 -3.24 1.45
N THR A 212 15.69 -2.64 0.95
CA THR A 212 15.43 -2.55 -0.49
C THR A 212 15.63 -1.16 -1.08
N GLY A 213 15.69 -0.10 -0.27
CA GLY A 213 15.84 1.28 -0.76
C GLY A 213 17.05 1.46 -1.68
N GLN A 214 18.24 1.04 -1.23
CA GLN A 214 19.44 1.15 -2.06
C GLN A 214 19.34 0.37 -3.38
N TYR A 215 18.72 -0.81 -3.34
CA TYR A 215 18.52 -1.61 -4.54
C TYR A 215 17.68 -0.85 -5.58
N PHE A 216 16.68 -0.09 -5.16
CA PHE A 216 15.87 0.73 -6.06
C PHE A 216 16.68 1.91 -6.63
N GLU A 217 17.46 2.62 -5.82
CA GLU A 217 18.31 3.73 -6.29
C GLU A 217 19.36 3.26 -7.30
N ASP A 218 20.03 2.14 -7.02
CA ASP A 218 21.06 1.54 -7.89
C ASP A 218 20.49 1.19 -9.28
N ASN A 219 19.17 0.93 -9.35
CA ASN A 219 18.41 0.64 -10.57
C ASN A 219 17.63 1.86 -11.11
N GLY A 220 17.95 3.08 -10.64
CA GLY A 220 17.48 4.33 -11.24
C GLY A 220 16.05 4.75 -10.85
N TYR A 221 15.57 4.28 -9.70
CA TYR A 221 14.34 4.78 -9.06
C TYR A 221 14.64 5.98 -8.17
N GLU A 222 13.65 6.85 -7.97
CA GLU A 222 13.62 7.74 -6.82
C GLU A 222 13.02 7.01 -5.62
N VAL A 223 13.74 7.03 -4.50
CA VAL A 223 13.32 6.44 -3.23
C VAL A 223 12.84 7.55 -2.30
N MET A 224 11.57 7.49 -1.93
CA MET A 224 10.91 8.46 -1.07
C MET A 224 10.57 7.78 0.25
N VAL A 225 10.84 8.42 1.38
CA VAL A 225 10.57 7.86 2.71
C VAL A 225 9.79 8.88 3.53
N LEU A 226 8.54 8.54 3.83
CA LEU A 226 7.76 9.24 4.82
C LEU A 226 7.79 8.47 6.15
N ASN A 227 8.52 8.99 7.12
CA ASN A 227 8.74 8.34 8.40
C ASN A 227 7.93 8.99 9.53
N VAL A 228 6.94 8.25 10.01
CA VAL A 228 6.09 8.64 11.14
C VAL A 228 6.26 7.72 12.35
N GLU A 229 7.35 6.96 12.42
CA GLU A 229 7.67 6.03 13.52
C GLU A 229 7.79 6.76 14.86
N SER A 230 8.44 7.92 14.87
CA SER A 230 8.66 8.73 16.06
C SER A 230 8.82 10.21 15.71
N GLN A 231 8.69 11.09 16.71
CA GLN A 231 8.88 12.53 16.53
C GLN A 231 10.29 12.89 16.05
N ASP A 232 11.30 12.14 16.48
CA ASP A 232 12.69 12.35 16.04
C ASP A 232 12.88 11.90 14.60
N ALA A 233 12.32 10.75 14.23
CA ALA A 233 12.41 10.22 12.86
C ALA A 233 11.69 11.10 11.82
N MET A 234 10.62 11.80 12.21
CA MET A 234 9.92 12.76 11.33
C MET A 234 10.80 13.90 10.85
N LYS A 235 11.88 14.24 11.57
CA LYS A 235 12.77 15.36 11.21
C LYS A 235 13.52 15.12 9.89
N ASP A 236 13.82 13.85 9.60
CA ASP A 236 14.55 13.40 8.41
C ASP A 236 13.62 12.79 7.35
N SER A 237 12.30 12.88 7.56
CA SER A 237 11.27 12.42 6.63
C SER A 237 11.06 13.42 5.49
N ILE A 238 10.60 12.92 4.34
CA ILE A 238 10.03 13.78 3.29
C ILE A 238 8.76 14.47 3.80
N HIS A 239 8.41 15.58 3.17
CA HIS A 239 7.23 16.38 3.54
C HIS A 239 6.04 16.07 2.64
N PHE A 240 4.83 16.16 3.18
CA PHE A 240 3.59 15.93 2.43
C PHE A 240 2.47 16.91 2.82
N ASN A 241 1.99 17.73 1.89
CA ASN A 241 0.86 18.62 2.18
C ASN A 241 -0.47 18.04 1.65
N PRO A 242 -1.37 17.56 2.53
CA PRO A 242 -2.63 16.94 2.11
C PRO A 242 -3.59 17.91 1.42
N PHE A 243 -3.54 19.21 1.75
CA PHE A 243 -4.50 20.20 1.25
C PHE A 243 -4.31 20.53 -0.23
N ARG A 244 -3.16 20.17 -0.82
CA ARG A 244 -2.90 20.31 -2.27
C ARG A 244 -3.79 19.43 -3.15
N TYR A 245 -4.34 18.37 -2.56
CA TYR A 245 -5.08 17.32 -3.28
C TYR A 245 -6.59 17.43 -3.10
N ILE A 246 -7.05 18.37 -2.28
CA ILE A 246 -8.47 18.63 -2.03
C ILE A 246 -8.99 19.60 -3.09
N ARG A 247 -10.14 19.29 -3.69
CA ARG A 247 -10.71 20.05 -4.81
C ARG A 247 -12.15 20.47 -4.56
N ASN A 248 -12.93 19.57 -4.00
CA ASN A 248 -14.38 19.70 -3.89
C ASN A 248 -14.85 19.39 -2.46
N GLU A 249 -16.11 19.72 -2.21
CA GLU A 249 -16.78 19.54 -0.93
C GLU A 249 -16.77 18.08 -0.46
N SER A 250 -16.96 17.11 -1.36
CA SER A 250 -16.95 15.69 -1.00
C SER A 250 -15.59 15.24 -0.46
N GLU A 251 -14.49 15.75 -1.02
CA GLU A 251 -13.13 15.47 -0.55
C GLU A 251 -12.83 16.15 0.80
N ILE A 252 -13.37 17.35 1.03
CA ILE A 252 -13.29 18.04 2.33
C ILE A 252 -13.99 17.21 3.41
N MET A 253 -15.22 16.77 3.16
CA MET A 253 -15.98 15.94 4.10
C MET A 253 -15.28 14.60 4.35
N SER A 254 -14.79 13.94 3.29
CA SER A 254 -14.02 12.70 3.41
C SER A 254 -12.77 12.88 4.26
N MET A 255 -12.03 13.97 4.07
CA MET A 255 -10.87 14.31 4.88
C MET A 255 -11.23 14.49 6.36
N ALA A 256 -12.29 15.25 6.67
CA ALA A 256 -12.76 15.43 8.04
C ALA A 256 -13.11 14.08 8.69
N GLN A 257 -13.83 13.22 7.97
CA GLN A 257 -14.19 11.87 8.43
C GLN A 257 -12.98 10.99 8.70
N ILE A 258 -11.97 11.02 7.82
CA ILE A 258 -10.73 10.25 8.00
C ILE A 258 -9.99 10.74 9.26
N LEU A 259 -9.87 12.05 9.45
CA LEU A 259 -9.19 12.64 10.61
C LEU A 259 -9.92 12.34 11.93
N MET A 260 -11.25 12.40 11.94
CA MET A 260 -12.07 12.03 13.10
C MET A 260 -11.95 10.52 13.39
N LYS A 261 -12.25 9.67 12.41
CA LYS A 261 -12.25 8.20 12.56
C LYS A 261 -10.89 7.65 12.99
N ALA A 262 -9.80 8.21 12.49
CA ALA A 262 -8.45 7.74 12.82
C ALA A 262 -8.00 8.11 14.24
N THR A 263 -8.73 8.99 14.93
CA THR A 263 -8.42 9.43 16.30
C THR A 263 -9.44 8.96 17.34
N THR A 264 -10.62 8.49 16.90
CA THR A 264 -11.62 7.85 17.75
C THR A 264 -11.14 6.47 18.24
N LYS A 265 -11.34 6.19 19.54
CA LYS A 265 -10.98 4.88 20.12
C LYS A 265 -12.00 3.81 19.72
N PRO A 266 -11.57 2.55 19.46
CA PRO A 266 -12.46 1.48 18.98
C PRO A 266 -13.63 1.08 19.91
N ASP A 267 -13.63 1.50 21.18
CA ASP A 267 -14.57 1.05 22.23
C ASP A 267 -15.49 2.16 22.78
N SER A 268 -15.67 3.29 22.09
CA SER A 268 -16.56 4.36 22.57
C SER A 268 -18.05 4.06 22.30
N ASP A 269 -18.61 3.09 23.04
CA ASP A 269 -20.06 2.95 23.20
C ASP A 269 -20.60 4.07 24.11
N ALA A 270 -21.30 5.06 23.55
CA ALA A 270 -22.37 5.82 24.23
C ALA A 270 -23.01 6.85 23.28
N GLY A 271 -24.33 6.76 23.07
CA GLY A 271 -25.08 7.71 22.24
C GLY A 271 -25.04 9.18 22.69
N ALA A 272 -24.58 9.49 23.91
CA ALA A 272 -24.35 10.87 24.37
C ALA A 272 -23.04 11.45 23.83
N ASN A 273 -22.01 10.62 23.60
CA ASN A 273 -20.76 11.08 22.98
C ASN A 273 -20.96 11.35 21.49
N GLN A 274 -21.83 10.58 20.82
CA GLN A 274 -22.09 10.71 19.38
C GLN A 274 -22.44 12.14 18.97
N PHE A 275 -23.28 12.85 19.75
CA PHE A 275 -23.62 14.25 19.45
C PHE A 275 -22.39 15.17 19.42
N PHE A 276 -21.46 15.00 20.38
CA PHE A 276 -20.25 15.82 20.47
C PHE A 276 -19.26 15.45 19.38
N GLU A 277 -19.12 14.17 19.06
CA GLU A 277 -18.29 13.66 17.96
C GLU A 277 -18.79 14.19 16.61
N ASP A 278 -20.10 14.07 16.32
CA ASP A 278 -20.71 14.57 15.09
C ASP A 278 -20.55 16.11 15.00
N SER A 279 -20.73 16.83 16.11
CA SER A 279 -20.55 18.29 16.14
C SER A 279 -19.09 18.71 15.96
N ALA A 280 -18.14 17.93 16.49
CA ALA A 280 -16.72 18.14 16.28
C ALA A 280 -16.32 17.90 14.81
N GLU A 281 -16.89 16.88 14.15
CA GLU A 281 -16.71 16.63 12.72
C GLU A 281 -17.23 17.80 11.87
N ILE A 282 -18.41 18.34 12.18
CA ILE A 282 -18.97 19.52 11.50
C ILE A 282 -18.07 20.75 11.68
N LEU A 283 -17.59 20.99 12.91
CA LEU A 283 -16.68 22.11 13.18
C LEU A 283 -15.34 21.94 12.44
N LEU A 284 -14.79 20.72 12.40
CA LEU A 284 -13.59 20.40 11.63
C LEU A 284 -13.80 20.65 10.14
N THR A 285 -14.94 20.21 9.59
CA THR A 285 -15.33 20.43 8.20
C THR A 285 -15.40 21.94 7.87
N ALA A 286 -15.94 22.75 8.77
CA ALA A 286 -15.98 24.20 8.61
C ALA A 286 -14.59 24.86 8.61
N ILE A 287 -13.66 24.37 9.45
CA ILE A 287 -12.25 24.80 9.40
C ILE A 287 -11.63 24.49 8.04
N LEU A 288 -11.89 23.29 7.51
CA LEU A 288 -11.38 22.88 6.20
C LEU A 288 -11.99 23.71 5.06
N TYR A 289 -13.28 24.11 5.15
CA TYR A 289 -13.86 25.06 4.18
C TYR A 289 -13.16 26.40 4.20
N ILE A 290 -12.89 26.97 5.39
CA ILE A 290 -12.15 28.22 5.52
C ILE A 290 -10.75 28.07 4.89
N LEU A 291 -10.05 26.98 5.20
CA LEU A 291 -8.74 26.72 4.64
C LEU A 291 -8.77 26.61 3.11
N HIS A 292 -9.73 25.88 2.54
CA HIS A 292 -9.80 25.61 1.10
C HIS A 292 -10.29 26.80 0.27
N TYR A 293 -11.33 27.50 0.74
CA TYR A 293 -12.01 28.55 -0.03
C TYR A 293 -11.58 29.98 0.31
N ASP A 294 -11.15 30.26 1.55
CA ASP A 294 -10.74 31.62 1.95
C ASP A 294 -9.23 31.83 1.88
N ARG A 295 -8.42 30.82 2.26
CA ARG A 295 -6.97 30.99 2.30
C ARG A 295 -6.33 30.91 0.92
N PRO A 296 -5.33 31.76 0.65
CA PRO A 296 -4.57 31.68 -0.59
C PRO A 296 -3.80 30.36 -0.64
N VAL A 297 -3.59 29.85 -1.85
CA VAL A 297 -3.04 28.50 -2.13
C VAL A 297 -1.70 28.26 -1.43
N GLU A 298 -0.87 29.28 -1.23
CA GLU A 298 0.42 29.18 -0.55
C GLU A 298 0.28 28.94 0.96
N LYS A 299 -0.83 29.39 1.55
CA LYS A 299 -1.15 29.22 2.98
C LYS A 299 -2.00 27.98 3.25
N GLN A 300 -2.46 27.26 2.23
CA GLN A 300 -3.22 26.02 2.38
C GLN A 300 -2.28 24.88 2.82
N ASN A 301 -1.91 24.86 4.10
CA ASN A 301 -0.94 23.93 4.68
C ASN A 301 -1.30 23.60 6.14
N TRP A 302 -0.58 22.62 6.72
CA TRP A 302 -0.90 22.12 8.06
C TRP A 302 -0.68 23.15 9.19
N ARG A 303 0.28 24.06 9.04
CA ARG A 303 0.48 25.16 10.01
C ARG A 303 -0.73 26.09 10.05
N GLU A 304 -1.28 26.44 8.90
CA GLU A 304 -2.48 27.28 8.83
C GLU A 304 -3.72 26.55 9.36
N PHE A 305 -3.85 25.25 9.08
CA PHE A 305 -4.88 24.41 9.68
C PHE A 305 -4.84 24.44 11.21
N VAL A 306 -3.65 24.28 11.82
CA VAL A 306 -3.49 24.33 13.28
C VAL A 306 -3.84 25.71 13.84
N LYS A 307 -3.49 26.80 13.16
CA LYS A 307 -3.90 28.15 13.57
C LYS A 307 -5.43 28.32 13.59
N LEU A 308 -6.12 27.82 12.56
CA LEU A 308 -7.58 27.87 12.49
C LEU A 308 -8.22 26.99 13.58
N LEU A 309 -7.62 25.83 13.87
CA LEU A 309 -8.03 24.98 14.96
C LEU A 309 -7.88 25.68 16.32
N GLU A 310 -6.77 26.38 16.56
CA GLU A 310 -6.55 27.16 17.77
C GLU A 310 -7.50 28.37 17.89
N ALA A 311 -7.90 28.96 16.77
CA ALA A 311 -8.91 30.03 16.72
C ALA A 311 -10.32 29.57 17.14
N THR A 312 -10.56 28.27 17.32
CA THR A 312 -11.83 27.75 17.89
C THR A 312 -11.93 27.88 19.41
N ALA A 313 -10.88 28.34 20.09
CA ALA A 313 -10.91 28.51 21.54
C ALA A 313 -12.11 29.35 22.02
N VAL A 314 -12.71 28.91 23.12
CA VAL A 314 -13.89 29.55 23.73
C VAL A 314 -13.50 30.15 25.07
N HIS A 315 -13.77 31.44 25.25
CA HIS A 315 -13.69 32.12 26.54
C HIS A 315 -15.09 32.58 26.98
N GLN A 316 -15.37 32.54 28.28
CA GLN A 316 -16.60 33.12 28.84
C GLN A 316 -16.28 34.46 29.48
N ASN A 317 -17.10 35.46 29.22
CA ASN A 317 -17.03 36.73 29.93
C ASN A 317 -17.81 36.70 31.25
N GLU A 318 -17.66 37.75 32.06
CA GLU A 318 -18.33 37.90 33.36
C GLU A 318 -19.87 37.78 33.30
N MET A 319 -20.46 37.94 32.11
CA MET A 319 -21.91 37.84 31.86
C MET A 319 -22.34 36.47 31.31
N GLY A 320 -21.42 35.50 31.20
CA GLY A 320 -21.69 34.15 30.68
C GLY A 320 -21.91 34.08 29.16
N LYS A 321 -21.61 35.16 28.41
CA LYS A 321 -21.59 35.14 26.95
C LYS A 321 -20.26 34.59 26.44
N ILE A 322 -20.32 33.89 25.30
CA ILE A 322 -19.13 33.41 24.60
C ILE A 322 -18.38 34.61 24.01
N GLU A 323 -17.12 34.76 24.39
CA GLU A 323 -16.15 35.63 23.74
C GLU A 323 -15.13 34.77 22.99
N ASN A 324 -15.14 34.92 21.67
CA ASN A 324 -14.17 34.29 20.78
C ASN A 324 -13.24 35.39 20.24
N TYR A 325 -12.29 35.81 21.08
CA TYR A 325 -11.18 36.70 20.71
C TYR A 325 -9.89 35.87 20.61
N GLY A 326 -8.93 36.35 19.81
CA GLY A 326 -7.72 35.59 19.42
C GLY A 326 -6.89 35.02 20.59
N MET A 327 -5.82 34.30 20.23
CA MET A 327 -4.97 33.53 21.17
C MET A 327 -4.66 34.26 22.50
N PRO A 328 -4.90 33.62 23.66
CA PRO A 328 -4.45 34.14 24.95
C PRO A 328 -2.93 34.33 24.97
N ARG A 329 -2.45 35.44 25.52
CA ARG A 329 -1.04 35.54 25.89
C ARG A 329 -0.77 34.58 27.03
N TYR A 330 0.35 33.87 26.96
CA TYR A 330 0.82 33.01 28.05
C TYR A 330 2.01 33.66 28.74
N ASN A 331 2.05 33.52 30.07
CA ASN A 331 3.21 33.79 30.88
C ASN A 331 4.33 32.79 30.53
N PRO A 332 5.61 33.11 30.83
CA PRO A 332 6.73 32.18 30.63
C PRO A 332 6.59 30.84 31.39
N ASP A 333 5.70 30.78 32.39
CA ASP A 333 5.36 29.59 33.17
C ASP A 333 4.20 28.77 32.58
N GLY A 334 3.64 29.19 31.43
CA GLY A 334 2.54 28.52 30.74
C GLY A 334 1.13 28.89 31.22
N THR A 335 0.98 29.84 32.15
CA THR A 335 -0.34 30.31 32.60
C THR A 335 -0.91 31.41 31.70
N ILE A 336 -2.23 31.51 31.58
CA ILE A 336 -2.90 32.53 30.75
C ILE A 336 -2.69 33.92 31.39
N MET A 337 -2.15 34.87 30.63
CA MET A 337 -2.04 36.27 31.02
C MET A 337 -3.43 36.89 31.09
N THR A 338 -3.69 37.59 32.19
CA THR A 338 -4.90 38.38 32.39
C THR A 338 -4.54 39.86 32.59
N ASP A 339 -5.47 40.74 32.23
CA ASP A 339 -5.36 42.16 32.53
C ASP A 339 -5.62 42.43 34.02
N HIS A 340 -5.57 43.69 34.42
CA HIS A 340 -5.76 44.11 35.83
C HIS A 340 -7.20 43.89 36.32
N SER A 341 -8.13 43.58 35.41
CA SER A 341 -9.54 43.29 35.66
C SER A 341 -9.82 41.78 35.67
N GLY A 342 -8.82 40.93 35.38
CA GLY A 342 -8.99 39.49 35.29
C GLY A 342 -9.43 38.98 33.90
N ASN A 343 -9.54 39.85 32.90
CA ASN A 343 -9.86 39.43 31.54
C ASN A 343 -8.62 38.85 30.85
N VAL A 344 -8.81 37.82 30.02
CA VAL A 344 -7.72 37.20 29.25
C VAL A 344 -7.09 38.23 28.32
N MET A 345 -5.78 38.44 28.47
CA MET A 345 -5.01 39.31 27.57
C MET A 345 -4.79 38.55 26.26
N VAL A 346 -5.44 39.02 25.20
CA VAL A 346 -5.31 38.45 23.86
C VAL A 346 -4.00 38.93 23.22
N GLN A 347 -3.32 38.04 22.51
CA GLN A 347 -2.15 38.37 21.71
C GLN A 347 -2.62 39.21 20.50
N GLY A 348 -2.48 40.53 20.61
CA GLY A 348 -2.65 41.47 19.50
C GLY A 348 -1.32 41.76 18.83
N GLY A 349 -0.84 40.84 18.01
CA GLY A 349 0.22 41.08 17.02
C GLY A 349 -0.34 40.96 15.60
N PRO A 350 0.35 41.48 14.57
CA PRO A 350 -0.06 41.36 13.17
C PRO A 350 -0.22 39.91 12.67
N ASP A 351 0.26 38.91 13.42
CA ASP A 351 0.26 37.49 13.06
C ASP A 351 -0.75 36.63 13.85
N CYS A 352 -1.61 37.24 14.67
CA CYS A 352 -2.58 36.51 15.51
C CYS A 352 -3.94 36.43 14.81
N GLU A 353 -4.41 35.21 14.55
CA GLU A 353 -5.74 34.99 13.95
C GLU A 353 -6.86 35.49 14.89
N PRO A 354 -7.89 36.16 14.35
CA PRO A 354 -9.09 36.45 15.13
C PRO A 354 -9.84 35.16 15.46
N GLY A 355 -10.78 35.24 16.39
CA GLY A 355 -11.63 34.11 16.72
C GLY A 355 -12.38 33.52 15.52
N ILE A 356 -12.61 32.21 15.51
CA ILE A 356 -13.18 31.49 14.35
C ILE A 356 -14.53 32.08 13.90
N LEU A 357 -15.36 32.55 14.84
CA LEU A 357 -16.64 33.19 14.53
C LEU A 357 -16.44 34.46 13.69
N LYS A 358 -15.43 35.27 14.02
CA LYS A 358 -15.11 36.48 13.26
C LYS A 358 -14.52 36.12 11.90
N ILE A 359 -13.61 35.15 11.85
CA ILE A 359 -13.04 34.65 10.59
C ILE A 359 -14.17 34.24 9.64
N ILE A 360 -15.08 33.37 10.08
CA ILE A 360 -16.12 32.85 9.20
C ILE A 360 -17.16 33.92 8.82
N THR A 361 -17.43 34.88 9.70
CA THR A 361 -18.30 36.02 9.38
C THR A 361 -17.69 36.89 8.29
N ASP A 362 -16.38 37.13 8.36
CA ASP A 362 -15.65 37.86 7.33
C ASP A 362 -15.59 37.08 6.01
N CYS A 363 -15.44 35.75 6.07
CA CYS A 363 -15.53 34.85 4.91
C CYS A 363 -16.91 34.91 4.25
N ASP A 364 -17.98 34.81 5.03
CA ASP A 364 -19.37 34.88 4.56
C ASP A 364 -19.70 36.23 3.92
N LYS A 365 -19.18 37.32 4.48
CA LYS A 365 -19.29 38.64 3.87
C LYS A 365 -18.60 38.68 2.51
N ARG A 366 -17.34 38.21 2.42
CA ARG A 366 -16.60 38.14 1.15
C ARG A 366 -17.30 37.25 0.13
N TRP A 367 -17.84 36.12 0.57
CA TRP A 367 -18.60 35.18 -0.25
C TRP A 367 -19.82 35.84 -0.88
N ARG A 368 -20.67 36.48 -0.08
CA ARG A 368 -21.87 37.19 -0.55
C ARG A 368 -21.57 38.42 -1.42
N GLU A 369 -20.39 39.01 -1.27
CA GLU A 369 -19.91 40.11 -2.11
C GLU A 369 -19.28 39.61 -3.42
N SER A 370 -18.94 38.32 -3.53
CA SER A 370 -18.30 37.72 -4.70
C SER A 370 -19.22 37.77 -5.93
N PRO A 371 -18.67 37.96 -7.15
CA PRO A 371 -19.49 38.09 -8.36
C PRO A 371 -20.41 36.90 -8.62
N GLU A 372 -20.02 35.70 -8.20
CA GLU A 372 -20.73 34.44 -8.41
C GLU A 372 -21.93 34.28 -7.47
N HIS A 373 -21.80 34.76 -6.23
CA HIS A 373 -22.80 34.56 -5.16
C HIS A 373 -23.50 35.86 -4.75
N LYS A 374 -23.32 36.94 -5.52
CA LYS A 374 -23.94 38.22 -5.20
C LYS A 374 -25.44 38.19 -5.50
N GLY A 375 -26.24 38.11 -4.44
CA GLY A 375 -27.70 38.21 -4.51
C GLY A 375 -28.43 36.88 -4.72
N ASP A 376 -27.73 35.75 -4.66
CA ASP A 376 -28.32 34.40 -4.65
C ASP A 376 -28.89 34.00 -3.28
N GLY A 377 -28.45 34.68 -2.21
CA GLY A 377 -28.82 34.39 -0.82
C GLY A 377 -28.04 33.23 -0.21
N SER A 378 -26.98 32.72 -0.87
CA SER A 378 -26.13 31.66 -0.33
C SER A 378 -25.17 32.19 0.73
N HIS A 379 -24.90 31.35 1.71
CA HIS A 379 -23.91 31.59 2.76
C HIS A 379 -22.62 30.83 2.47
N PHE A 380 -21.52 31.30 3.03
CA PHE A 380 -20.26 30.57 2.98
C PHE A 380 -20.42 29.16 3.60
N PRO A 381 -19.87 28.09 2.98
CA PRO A 381 -19.96 26.74 3.52
C PRO A 381 -19.47 26.65 4.98
N GLY A 382 -20.30 26.10 5.86
CA GLY A 382 -20.03 26.00 7.30
C GLY A 382 -20.35 27.25 8.13
N TYR A 383 -20.72 28.40 7.52
CA TYR A 383 -21.07 29.62 8.26
C TYR A 383 -22.23 29.40 9.24
N VAL A 384 -23.32 28.82 8.73
CA VAL A 384 -24.54 28.58 9.52
C VAL A 384 -24.26 27.65 10.69
N ASP A 385 -23.41 26.65 10.50
CA ASP A 385 -23.07 25.67 11.55
C ASP A 385 -22.23 26.31 12.65
N ILE A 386 -21.17 27.06 12.30
CA ILE A 386 -20.37 27.80 13.29
C ILE A 386 -21.23 28.84 14.00
N GLU A 387 -22.05 29.61 13.28
CA GLU A 387 -22.93 30.62 13.87
C GLU A 387 -23.89 29.99 14.89
N LYS A 388 -24.48 28.82 14.55
CA LYS A 388 -25.38 28.08 15.43
C LYS A 388 -24.69 27.61 16.70
N TYR A 389 -23.45 27.14 16.62
CA TYR A 389 -22.70 26.70 17.79
C TYR A 389 -22.32 27.90 18.68
N TYR A 390 -21.68 28.93 18.13
CA TYR A 390 -21.15 30.05 18.91
C TYR A 390 -22.20 31.08 19.36
N ASN A 391 -23.41 31.06 18.81
CA ASN A 391 -24.56 31.80 19.37
C ASN A 391 -25.38 30.97 20.38
N GLY A 392 -25.04 29.69 20.56
CA GLY A 392 -25.68 28.78 21.50
C GLY A 392 -25.20 28.96 22.95
N ALA A 393 -25.44 27.94 23.77
CA ALA A 393 -24.96 27.92 25.15
C ALA A 393 -23.44 27.76 25.22
N ALA A 394 -22.80 28.55 26.08
CA ALA A 394 -21.34 28.55 26.24
C ALA A 394 -20.77 27.18 26.67
N GLU A 395 -21.46 26.49 27.59
CA GLU A 395 -21.05 25.15 28.04
C GLU A 395 -21.10 24.12 26.91
N THR A 396 -22.12 24.18 26.06
CA THR A 396 -22.25 23.27 24.91
C THR A 396 -21.14 23.51 23.89
N THR A 397 -20.87 24.78 23.56
CA THR A 397 -19.81 25.15 22.61
C THR A 397 -18.44 24.73 23.12
N SER A 398 -18.15 24.99 24.39
CA SER A 398 -16.91 24.57 25.03
C SER A 398 -16.75 23.04 25.02
N SER A 399 -17.85 22.28 25.16
CA SER A 399 -17.80 20.82 25.11
C SER A 399 -17.52 20.29 23.70
N ILE A 400 -18.09 20.93 22.67
CA ILE A 400 -17.84 20.59 21.26
C ILE A 400 -16.36 20.88 20.91
N VAL A 401 -15.86 22.06 21.27
CA VAL A 401 -14.46 22.44 21.03
C VAL A 401 -13.50 21.53 21.78
N ALA A 402 -13.79 21.17 23.03
CA ALA A 402 -12.98 20.22 23.79
C ALA A 402 -12.97 18.80 23.16
N SER A 403 -14.09 18.35 22.57
CA SER A 403 -14.13 17.10 21.81
C SER A 403 -13.22 17.19 20.58
N LEU A 404 -13.36 18.24 19.76
CA LEU A 404 -12.48 18.45 18.59
C LEU A 404 -10.99 18.52 18.98
N ASP A 405 -10.66 19.24 20.06
CA ASP A 405 -9.29 19.37 20.55
C ASP A 405 -8.68 18.02 20.97
N ALA A 406 -9.51 17.15 21.56
CA ALA A 406 -9.09 15.80 21.94
C ALA A 406 -8.73 14.95 20.71
N HIS A 407 -9.49 15.05 19.61
CA HIS A 407 -9.17 14.39 18.34
C HIS A 407 -7.91 14.94 17.70
N CYS A 408 -7.78 16.26 17.65
CA CYS A 408 -6.68 16.92 16.95
C CYS A 408 -5.40 17.07 17.79
N ARG A 409 -5.35 16.54 19.02
CA ARG A 409 -4.22 16.73 19.94
C ARG A 409 -2.85 16.42 19.32
N TYR A 410 -2.71 15.30 18.60
CA TYR A 410 -1.45 14.92 17.97
C TYR A 410 -1.15 15.71 16.70
N MET A 411 -2.18 16.27 16.06
CA MET A 411 -2.05 17.08 14.84
C MET A 411 -1.38 18.44 15.10
N LYS A 412 -1.45 18.92 16.35
CA LYS A 412 -0.86 20.19 16.79
C LYS A 412 0.64 20.12 17.03
N LEU A 413 1.23 18.93 17.10
CA LEU A 413 2.66 18.78 17.39
C LEU A 413 3.51 19.45 16.30
N GLN A 414 4.57 20.17 16.71
CA GLN A 414 5.42 20.90 15.77
C GLN A 414 6.04 19.98 14.71
N CYS A 415 6.43 18.76 15.07
CA CYS A 415 6.97 17.78 14.13
C CYS A 415 5.95 17.39 13.04
N VAL A 416 4.67 17.30 13.38
CA VAL A 416 3.58 17.01 12.42
C VAL A 416 3.32 18.22 11.53
N GLN A 417 3.29 19.42 12.13
CA GLN A 417 3.15 20.66 11.36
C GLN A 417 4.28 20.84 10.35
N ASP A 418 5.52 20.57 10.75
CA ASP A 418 6.68 20.63 9.85
C ASP A 418 6.52 19.60 8.72
N LEU A 419 6.28 18.32 9.07
CA LEU A 419 6.09 17.23 8.11
C LEU A 419 5.01 17.51 7.07
N LEU A 420 3.88 18.09 7.48
CA LEU A 420 2.68 18.21 6.64
C LEU A 420 2.48 19.57 5.96
N SER A 421 3.45 20.49 6.07
CA SER A 421 3.29 21.85 5.52
C SER A 421 3.76 22.00 4.07
N GLU A 422 4.71 21.19 3.64
CA GLU A 422 5.29 21.21 2.29
C GLU A 422 4.98 19.90 1.58
N ASP A 423 4.90 19.91 0.25
CA ASP A 423 4.65 18.71 -0.54
C ASP A 423 5.86 18.37 -1.40
N GLU A 424 6.62 17.36 -0.97
CA GLU A 424 7.75 16.81 -1.73
C GLU A 424 7.34 15.54 -2.49
N ILE A 425 6.17 14.95 -2.19
CA ILE A 425 5.69 13.74 -2.87
C ILE A 425 5.19 14.08 -4.27
N GLU A 426 4.44 15.18 -4.42
CA GLU A 426 3.86 15.63 -5.69
C GLU A 426 3.17 14.47 -6.46
N ILE A 427 2.19 13.80 -5.83
CA ILE A 427 1.59 12.51 -6.25
C ILE A 427 1.33 12.46 -7.76
N GLY A 428 0.70 13.50 -8.31
CA GLY A 428 0.33 13.55 -9.72
C GLY A 428 1.53 13.56 -10.67
N LYS A 429 2.60 14.28 -10.33
CA LYS A 429 3.83 14.33 -11.13
C LYS A 429 4.65 13.05 -10.95
N SER A 430 4.84 12.63 -9.71
CA SER A 430 5.74 11.56 -9.31
C SER A 430 5.20 10.17 -9.64
N PHE A 431 3.94 9.89 -9.31
CA PHE A 431 3.30 8.58 -9.48
C PHE A 431 2.26 8.55 -10.62
N GLY A 432 1.63 9.68 -10.90
CA GLY A 432 0.70 9.84 -12.03
C GLY A 432 1.43 9.81 -13.37
N TYR A 433 2.03 10.94 -13.77
CA TYR A 433 2.77 11.03 -15.04
C TYR A 433 4.04 10.18 -15.05
N SER A 434 4.70 10.07 -13.90
CA SER A 434 5.86 9.18 -13.68
C SER A 434 6.96 9.36 -14.74
N LYS A 435 7.25 10.61 -15.11
CA LYS A 435 8.27 10.93 -16.12
C LYS A 435 9.67 10.83 -15.51
N PRO A 436 10.68 10.44 -16.31
CA PRO A 436 12.07 10.54 -15.90
C PRO A 436 12.47 11.97 -15.57
N ASP A 437 13.22 12.15 -14.48
CA ASP A 437 13.78 13.42 -14.04
C ASP A 437 15.16 13.23 -13.39
N GLU A 438 15.68 14.27 -12.74
CA GLU A 438 16.99 14.24 -12.09
C GLU A 438 17.05 13.24 -10.93
N ASN A 439 15.93 12.98 -10.26
CA ASN A 439 15.84 12.07 -9.12
C ASN A 439 15.55 10.62 -9.57
N SER A 440 14.77 10.42 -10.64
CA SER A 440 14.43 9.11 -11.20
C SER A 440 14.78 9.02 -12.68
N LYS A 441 15.86 8.31 -13.00
CA LYS A 441 16.29 8.05 -14.39
C LYS A 441 15.30 7.19 -15.17
N THR A 442 14.61 6.28 -14.48
CA THR A 442 13.61 5.40 -15.09
C THR A 442 12.22 6.06 -15.19
N GLY A 443 11.99 7.14 -14.45
CA GLY A 443 10.67 7.71 -14.20
C GLY A 443 9.86 6.94 -13.16
N LYS A 444 10.35 5.78 -12.68
CA LYS A 444 9.70 4.98 -11.65
C LYS A 444 10.12 5.42 -10.24
N ARG A 445 9.21 5.28 -9.27
CA ARG A 445 9.39 5.74 -7.89
C ARG A 445 8.85 4.73 -6.89
N ILE A 446 9.44 4.74 -5.70
CA ILE A 446 8.97 3.96 -4.57
C ILE A 446 8.81 4.88 -3.35
N LEU A 447 7.64 4.82 -2.71
CA LEU A 447 7.36 5.53 -1.46
C LEU A 447 7.23 4.52 -0.31
N TYR A 448 8.09 4.64 0.69
CA TYR A 448 7.97 3.92 1.95
C TYR A 448 7.23 4.77 2.98
N LEU A 449 6.14 4.22 3.50
CA LEU A 449 5.34 4.78 4.59
C LEU A 449 5.73 4.01 5.86
N VAL A 450 6.66 4.58 6.62
CA VAL A 450 7.22 3.94 7.80
C VAL A 450 6.37 4.28 9.02
N THR A 451 5.84 3.25 9.67
CA THR A 451 5.07 3.34 10.92
C THR A 451 5.80 2.65 12.07
N SER A 452 5.39 2.98 13.29
CA SER A 452 5.90 2.31 14.49
C SER A 452 5.08 1.07 14.81
N GLU A 453 5.73 0.02 15.34
CA GLU A 453 5.07 -1.22 15.77
C GLU A 453 4.33 -1.04 17.12
N ASN A 454 4.85 -0.18 18.00
CA ASN A 454 4.42 -0.12 19.40
C ASN A 454 3.50 1.07 19.70
N GLN A 455 3.60 2.11 18.88
CA GLN A 455 2.90 3.38 19.04
C GLN A 455 2.20 3.73 17.73
N HIS A 456 0.87 3.85 17.80
CA HIS A 456 0.00 4.10 16.65
C HIS A 456 -0.50 5.55 16.61
N TYR A 457 0.21 6.49 17.26
CA TYR A 457 -0.24 7.88 17.39
C TYR A 457 -0.32 8.64 16.05
N PHE A 458 0.46 8.21 15.06
CA PHE A 458 0.64 8.91 13.78
C PHE A 458 0.13 8.13 12.57
N ASP A 459 -0.46 6.95 12.77
CA ASP A 459 -0.94 6.08 11.68
C ASP A 459 -2.06 6.73 10.86
N TRP A 460 -2.73 7.73 11.42
CA TRP A 460 -3.69 8.58 10.70
C TRP A 460 -3.05 9.34 9.53
N ILE A 461 -1.76 9.69 9.60
CA ILE A 461 -1.04 10.39 8.52
C ILE A 461 -0.95 9.47 7.29
N VAL A 462 -0.56 8.22 7.52
CA VAL A 462 -0.49 7.17 6.47
C VAL A 462 -1.87 6.93 5.86
N SER A 463 -2.90 6.95 6.70
CA SER A 463 -4.30 6.80 6.30
C SER A 463 -4.76 7.93 5.35
N VAL A 464 -4.44 9.18 5.70
CA VAL A 464 -4.70 10.36 4.87
C VAL A 464 -3.97 10.26 3.52
N ILE A 465 -2.69 9.88 3.55
CA ILE A 465 -1.87 9.71 2.35
C ILE A 465 -2.48 8.67 1.41
N TYR A 466 -2.86 7.49 1.93
CA TYR A 466 -3.50 6.47 1.11
C TYR A 466 -4.77 7.00 0.43
N SER A 467 -5.66 7.66 1.19
CA SER A 467 -6.90 8.19 0.61
C SER A 467 -6.60 9.17 -0.51
N LEU A 468 -5.71 10.13 -0.27
CA LEU A 468 -5.35 11.16 -1.25
C LEU A 468 -4.60 10.59 -2.47
N PHE A 469 -3.78 9.56 -2.29
CA PHE A 469 -3.16 8.84 -3.40
C PHE A 469 -4.20 8.26 -4.36
N PHE A 470 -5.19 7.57 -3.81
CA PHE A 470 -6.26 7.02 -4.63
C PHE A 470 -7.07 8.14 -5.30
N ASP A 471 -7.48 9.17 -4.56
CA ASP A 471 -8.28 10.27 -5.11
C ASP A 471 -7.54 11.00 -6.24
N GLU A 472 -6.27 11.34 -6.03
CA GLU A 472 -5.45 12.04 -7.02
C GLU A 472 -5.29 11.24 -8.31
N LEU A 473 -4.88 9.97 -8.19
CA LEU A 473 -4.59 9.14 -9.36
C LEU A 473 -5.87 8.78 -10.12
N TYR A 474 -6.98 8.55 -9.41
CA TYR A 474 -8.28 8.34 -10.04
C TYR A 474 -8.76 9.57 -10.80
N HIS A 475 -8.55 10.75 -10.22
CA HIS A 475 -8.92 12.01 -10.85
C HIS A 475 -8.07 12.30 -12.10
N LEU A 476 -6.75 12.14 -12.01
CA LEU A 476 -5.85 12.36 -13.14
C LEU A 476 -6.17 11.44 -14.32
N THR A 477 -6.37 10.15 -14.05
CA THR A 477 -6.71 9.16 -15.10
C THR A 477 -8.07 9.43 -15.75
N MET A 478 -8.99 10.12 -15.07
CA MET A 478 -10.31 10.47 -15.60
C MET A 478 -10.31 11.79 -16.39
N ILE A 479 -9.56 12.80 -15.94
CA ILE A 479 -9.59 14.13 -16.54
C ILE A 479 -8.64 14.28 -17.71
N ASP A 480 -7.41 13.79 -17.60
CA ASP A 480 -6.41 13.99 -18.64
C ASP A 480 -6.50 12.86 -19.69
N PRO A 481 -6.86 13.19 -20.94
CA PRO A 481 -6.98 12.20 -22.02
C PRO A 481 -5.66 11.47 -22.33
N TRP A 482 -4.50 12.02 -21.96
CA TRP A 482 -3.20 11.39 -22.17
C TRP A 482 -3.08 10.03 -21.50
N PHE A 483 -3.72 9.84 -20.34
CA PHE A 483 -3.70 8.57 -19.60
C PHE A 483 -4.52 7.47 -20.26
N ASN A 484 -5.52 7.83 -21.07
CA ASN A 484 -6.50 6.88 -21.61
C ASN A 484 -7.05 5.95 -20.50
N GLU A 485 -7.42 6.54 -19.36
CA GLU A 485 -7.91 5.87 -18.14
C GLU A 485 -6.90 4.96 -17.40
N THR A 486 -5.63 4.90 -17.83
CA THR A 486 -4.60 3.99 -17.29
C THR A 486 -3.31 4.71 -16.91
N LEU A 487 -2.67 4.32 -15.80
CA LEU A 487 -1.34 4.83 -15.44
C LEU A 487 -0.24 4.27 -16.37
N PRO A 488 0.77 5.09 -16.73
CA PRO A 488 1.86 4.69 -17.65
C PRO A 488 2.75 3.58 -17.08
N HIS A 489 2.98 3.60 -15.77
CA HIS A 489 3.67 2.55 -15.03
C HIS A 489 2.69 1.89 -14.06
N HIS A 490 2.80 0.57 -13.91
CA HIS A 490 1.98 -0.17 -12.96
C HIS A 490 2.29 0.32 -11.54
N LEU A 491 1.26 0.63 -10.74
CA LEU A 491 1.44 1.04 -9.35
C LEU A 491 0.95 -0.07 -8.41
N THR A 492 1.87 -0.54 -7.56
CA THR A 492 1.60 -1.59 -6.58
C THR A 492 1.59 -1.00 -5.17
N PHE A 493 0.45 -1.10 -4.49
CA PHE A 493 0.34 -0.81 -3.06
C PHE A 493 0.70 -2.07 -2.28
N LEU A 494 1.88 -2.10 -1.65
CA LEU A 494 2.29 -3.19 -0.77
C LEU A 494 1.98 -2.81 0.68
N MET A 495 0.86 -3.29 1.18
CA MET A 495 0.36 -2.90 2.50
C MET A 495 0.76 -3.98 3.51
N ASP A 496 2.03 -3.96 3.94
CA ASP A 496 2.45 -4.81 5.06
C ASP A 496 1.67 -4.38 6.31
N GLU A 497 1.23 -5.37 7.06
CA GLU A 497 0.40 -5.18 8.25
C GLU A 497 -0.81 -4.24 8.06
N PHE A 498 -1.60 -4.53 7.00
CA PHE A 498 -2.78 -3.76 6.59
C PHE A 498 -3.76 -3.41 7.73
N ALA A 499 -3.83 -4.22 8.78
CA ALA A 499 -4.70 -4.01 9.93
C ALA A 499 -4.40 -2.71 10.70
N ASN A 500 -3.16 -2.21 10.68
CA ASN A 500 -2.75 -1.02 11.45
C ASN A 500 -3.12 0.29 10.73
N VAL A 501 -3.24 0.27 9.40
CA VAL A 501 -3.62 1.46 8.62
C VAL A 501 -5.13 1.68 8.72
N THR A 502 -5.59 2.89 9.06
CA THR A 502 -7.01 3.22 8.97
C THR A 502 -7.35 3.59 7.53
N LEU A 503 -8.37 2.98 6.93
CA LEU A 503 -8.79 3.32 5.58
C LEU A 503 -10.29 3.66 5.58
N PRO A 504 -10.72 4.56 4.67
CA PRO A 504 -12.14 4.81 4.49
C PRO A 504 -12.83 3.54 3.96
N ASP A 505 -14.13 3.41 4.26
CA ASP A 505 -14.94 2.25 3.84
C ASP A 505 -14.96 2.16 2.28
N SER A 506 -14.87 3.29 1.58
CA SER A 506 -14.74 3.40 0.12
C SER A 506 -13.50 2.72 -0.47
N PHE A 507 -12.51 2.34 0.35
CA PHE A 507 -11.35 1.57 -0.12
C PHE A 507 -11.76 0.24 -0.76
N VAL A 508 -12.78 -0.44 -0.23
CA VAL A 508 -13.26 -1.73 -0.78
C VAL A 508 -13.84 -1.55 -2.17
N GLU A 509 -14.58 -0.46 -2.39
CA GLU A 509 -15.13 -0.10 -3.70
C GLU A 509 -14.00 0.26 -4.69
N ARG A 510 -13.01 1.04 -4.26
CA ARG A 510 -11.82 1.36 -5.05
C ARG A 510 -11.04 0.10 -5.42
N LEU A 511 -10.94 -0.88 -4.51
CA LEU A 511 -10.29 -2.17 -4.76
C LEU A 511 -10.84 -2.89 -6.01
N SER A 512 -12.15 -2.80 -6.23
CA SER A 512 -12.83 -3.42 -7.38
C SER A 512 -12.51 -2.74 -8.73
N THR A 513 -12.21 -1.44 -8.72
CA THR A 513 -12.04 -0.64 -9.95
C THR A 513 -10.59 -0.29 -10.26
N MET A 514 -9.65 -0.41 -9.31
CA MET A 514 -8.27 0.05 -9.49
C MET A 514 -7.52 -0.66 -10.62
N ARG A 515 -7.96 -1.88 -10.97
CA ARG A 515 -7.41 -2.64 -12.09
C ARG A 515 -7.44 -1.83 -13.38
N SER A 516 -8.56 -1.15 -13.68
CA SER A 516 -8.72 -0.43 -14.95
C SER A 516 -7.72 0.72 -15.08
N ARG A 517 -7.18 1.19 -13.96
CA ARG A 517 -6.19 2.28 -13.87
C ARG A 517 -4.75 1.79 -13.80
N ASN A 518 -4.50 0.50 -14.05
CA ASN A 518 -3.19 -0.14 -13.95
C ASN A 518 -2.59 -0.08 -12.52
N MET A 519 -3.45 -0.28 -11.52
CA MET A 519 -3.06 -0.35 -10.10
C MET A 519 -3.41 -1.72 -9.49
N SER A 520 -2.68 -2.11 -8.45
CA SER A 520 -2.96 -3.30 -7.67
C SER A 520 -2.56 -3.13 -6.20
N ALA A 521 -3.17 -3.92 -5.31
CA ALA A 521 -2.79 -3.93 -3.89
C ALA A 521 -2.47 -5.34 -3.39
N PHE A 522 -1.36 -5.46 -2.65
CA PHE A 522 -1.02 -6.59 -1.81
C PHE A 522 -1.45 -6.28 -0.38
N ILE A 523 -2.55 -6.88 0.04
CA ILE A 523 -3.12 -6.75 1.37
C ILE A 523 -2.56 -7.90 2.22
N ILE A 524 -1.70 -7.55 3.16
CA ILE A 524 -1.00 -8.54 3.98
C ILE A 524 -1.60 -8.52 5.40
N VAL A 525 -2.16 -9.65 5.82
CA VAL A 525 -2.82 -9.82 7.13
C VAL A 525 -2.35 -11.07 7.85
N GLN A 526 -2.49 -11.07 9.17
CA GLN A 526 -2.15 -12.23 9.99
C GLN A 526 -3.26 -13.28 9.97
N ASN A 527 -4.51 -12.82 9.95
CA ASN A 527 -5.73 -13.63 9.87
C ASN A 527 -6.87 -12.83 9.22
N LEU A 528 -7.98 -13.51 8.86
CA LEU A 528 -9.13 -12.85 8.26
C LEU A 528 -9.95 -12.04 9.27
N ILE A 529 -9.87 -12.35 10.57
CA ILE A 529 -10.55 -11.61 11.63
C ILE A 529 -10.10 -10.14 11.67
N GLN A 530 -8.84 -9.85 11.35
CA GLN A 530 -8.33 -8.48 11.22
C GLN A 530 -9.11 -7.68 10.16
N LEU A 531 -9.46 -8.30 9.02
CA LEU A 531 -10.27 -7.64 7.99
C LEU A 531 -11.68 -7.35 8.50
N LYS A 532 -12.30 -8.33 9.17
CA LYS A 532 -13.63 -8.19 9.76
C LYS A 532 -13.72 -7.08 10.80
N ARG A 533 -12.67 -6.90 11.62
CA ARG A 533 -12.61 -5.80 12.60
C ARG A 533 -12.46 -4.44 11.93
N LYS A 534 -11.71 -4.38 10.83
CA LYS A 534 -11.42 -3.13 10.11
C LYS A 534 -12.62 -2.67 9.26
N PHE A 535 -13.35 -3.60 8.67
CA PHE A 535 -14.55 -3.34 7.88
C PHE A 535 -15.74 -4.15 8.41
N PRO A 536 -16.29 -3.78 9.58
CA PRO A 536 -17.33 -4.56 10.26
C PRO A 536 -18.73 -4.38 9.67
N LYS A 537 -18.93 -3.40 8.79
CA LYS A 537 -20.22 -3.05 8.20
C LYS A 537 -20.47 -3.89 6.94
N TYR A 538 -21.74 -4.26 6.73
CA TYR A 538 -22.26 -4.80 5.45
C TYR A 538 -21.43 -5.94 4.80
N ASP A 539 -20.77 -6.78 5.59
CA ASP A 539 -19.91 -7.88 5.09
C ASP A 539 -18.79 -7.42 4.13
N MET A 540 -18.32 -6.17 4.29
CA MET A 540 -17.28 -5.57 3.45
C MET A 540 -15.93 -6.31 3.49
N ASP A 541 -15.66 -7.06 4.56
CA ASP A 541 -14.50 -7.96 4.64
C ASP A 541 -14.59 -9.09 3.60
N HIS A 542 -15.77 -9.66 3.39
CA HIS A 542 -16.00 -10.66 2.35
C HIS A 542 -15.88 -10.06 0.94
N ASP A 543 -16.37 -8.84 0.73
CA ASP A 543 -16.22 -8.12 -0.56
C ASP A 543 -14.75 -7.82 -0.88
N LEU A 544 -13.96 -7.42 0.12
CA LEU A 544 -12.52 -7.20 -0.03
C LEU A 544 -11.81 -8.48 -0.48
N ILE A 545 -12.09 -9.61 0.17
CA ILE A 545 -11.53 -10.91 -0.22
C ILE A 545 -12.03 -11.31 -1.62
N GLY A 546 -13.30 -11.06 -1.92
CA GLY A 546 -13.91 -11.29 -3.23
C GLY A 546 -13.26 -10.46 -4.35
N ASN A 547 -12.77 -9.26 -4.04
CA ASN A 547 -12.07 -8.38 -4.96
C ASN A 547 -10.58 -8.71 -5.12
N CYS A 548 -10.03 -9.64 -4.32
CA CYS A 548 -8.69 -10.18 -4.52
C CYS A 548 -8.71 -11.37 -5.48
N SER A 549 -7.93 -11.32 -6.55
CA SER A 549 -7.78 -12.45 -7.49
C SER A 549 -6.66 -13.39 -7.11
N VAL A 550 -5.69 -12.92 -6.35
CA VAL A 550 -4.61 -13.73 -5.80
C VAL A 550 -4.87 -13.91 -4.30
N ILE A 551 -4.86 -15.15 -3.83
CA ILE A 551 -4.94 -15.47 -2.41
C ILE A 551 -3.76 -16.36 -2.09
N GLU A 552 -2.90 -15.92 -1.18
CA GLU A 552 -1.72 -16.65 -0.77
C GLU A 552 -1.74 -16.92 0.74
N ILE A 553 -1.60 -18.19 1.09
CA ILE A 553 -1.56 -18.66 2.47
C ILE A 553 -0.13 -19.08 2.76
N LEU A 554 0.57 -18.25 3.53
CA LEU A 554 1.95 -18.50 3.91
C LEU A 554 2.06 -19.45 5.11
N GLY A 555 0.97 -19.70 5.83
CA GLY A 555 0.98 -20.64 6.95
C GLY A 555 -0.37 -20.60 7.65
N ALA A 556 -0.62 -21.62 8.48
CA ALA A 556 -1.88 -21.78 9.20
C ALA A 556 -2.22 -20.52 10.01
N PRO A 557 -3.26 -19.74 9.65
CA PRO A 557 -3.79 -18.67 10.49
C PRO A 557 -4.58 -19.30 11.66
N ASP A 558 -5.75 -18.77 11.98
CA ASP A 558 -6.72 -19.40 12.88
C ASP A 558 -7.59 -20.44 12.14
N GLN A 559 -8.31 -21.25 12.92
CA GLN A 559 -9.18 -22.31 12.43
C GLN A 559 -10.32 -21.77 11.53
N ASP A 560 -10.95 -20.66 11.92
CA ASP A 560 -12.08 -20.09 11.17
C ASP A 560 -11.62 -19.59 9.79
N SER A 561 -10.46 -18.91 9.75
CA SER A 561 -9.82 -18.52 8.49
C SER A 561 -9.50 -19.74 7.61
N CYS A 562 -9.01 -20.84 8.18
CA CYS A 562 -8.74 -22.07 7.42
C CYS A 562 -10.02 -22.69 6.84
N GLU A 563 -11.12 -22.69 7.57
CA GLU A 563 -12.41 -23.21 7.10
C GLU A 563 -12.98 -22.37 5.95
N TYR A 564 -12.86 -21.05 6.05
CA TYR A 564 -13.26 -20.14 4.98
C TYR A 564 -12.40 -20.33 3.72
N LEU A 565 -11.06 -20.33 3.87
CA LEU A 565 -10.12 -20.45 2.77
C LEU A 565 -10.16 -21.84 2.10
N SER A 566 -10.42 -22.91 2.85
CA SER A 566 -10.54 -24.28 2.33
C SER A 566 -11.59 -24.40 1.23
N LYS A 567 -12.71 -23.67 1.36
CA LYS A 567 -13.78 -23.64 0.35
C LYS A 567 -13.31 -23.06 -0.99
N MET A 568 -12.32 -22.17 -0.98
CA MET A 568 -11.80 -21.53 -2.20
C MET A 568 -10.91 -22.43 -3.05
N PHE A 569 -10.27 -23.44 -2.45
CA PHE A 569 -9.49 -24.44 -3.19
C PHE A 569 -10.38 -25.45 -3.93
N GLY A 570 -11.68 -25.44 -3.64
CA GLY A 570 -12.65 -26.35 -4.23
C GLY A 570 -12.52 -27.79 -3.74
N ASN A 571 -13.40 -28.63 -4.26
CA ASN A 571 -13.46 -30.04 -3.95
C ASN A 571 -12.96 -30.86 -5.14
N GLN A 572 -12.31 -31.98 -4.83
CA GLN A 572 -11.87 -32.99 -5.78
C GLN A 572 -12.68 -34.27 -5.59
N THR A 573 -12.88 -34.98 -6.68
CA THR A 573 -13.51 -36.30 -6.67
C THR A 573 -12.47 -37.38 -6.34
N ILE A 574 -12.75 -38.23 -5.34
CA ILE A 574 -11.89 -39.35 -4.94
C ILE A 574 -12.63 -40.67 -5.11
N HIS A 575 -11.94 -41.65 -5.70
CA HIS A 575 -12.42 -43.01 -5.81
C HIS A 575 -11.91 -43.84 -4.62
N LYS A 576 -12.83 -44.33 -3.79
CA LYS A 576 -12.54 -45.23 -2.68
C LYS A 576 -12.88 -46.65 -3.07
N ARG A 577 -11.86 -47.50 -3.13
CA ARG A 577 -12.03 -48.95 -3.26
C ARG A 577 -11.92 -49.61 -1.90
N SER A 578 -12.99 -50.27 -1.47
CA SER A 578 -13.04 -51.09 -0.26
C SER A 578 -12.95 -52.56 -0.66
N MET A 579 -12.00 -53.30 -0.09
CA MET A 579 -11.85 -54.74 -0.30
C MET A 579 -12.13 -55.48 1.00
N GLY A 580 -13.08 -56.41 1.00
CA GLY A 580 -13.39 -57.28 2.13
C GLY A 580 -12.93 -58.70 1.84
N ASN A 581 -11.97 -59.22 2.61
CA ASN A 581 -11.52 -60.61 2.49
C ASN A 581 -12.03 -61.43 3.67
N THR A 582 -12.75 -62.51 3.40
CA THR A 582 -13.15 -63.49 4.42
C THR A 582 -12.26 -64.73 4.33
N TYR A 583 -11.52 -65.04 5.39
CA TYR A 583 -10.66 -66.22 5.45
C TYR A 583 -11.40 -67.41 6.08
N GLY A 584 -11.67 -68.44 5.27
CA GLY A 584 -12.33 -69.68 5.64
C GLY A 584 -12.14 -70.76 4.57
N MET A 585 -12.70 -71.97 4.76
CA MET A 585 -12.50 -73.12 3.86
C MET A 585 -13.06 -72.90 2.43
N GLN A 586 -13.95 -71.94 2.26
CA GLN A 586 -14.28 -71.27 0.99
C GLN A 586 -14.19 -69.75 1.23
N GLY A 587 -13.02 -69.17 0.98
CA GLY A 587 -12.83 -67.73 1.09
C GLY A 587 -13.58 -66.96 0.00
N SER A 588 -14.13 -65.81 0.35
CA SER A 588 -14.75 -64.86 -0.59
C SER A 588 -14.08 -63.50 -0.46
N SER A 589 -13.88 -62.83 -1.60
CA SER A 589 -13.41 -61.45 -1.69
C SER A 589 -14.53 -60.58 -2.25
N SER A 590 -14.91 -59.55 -1.51
CA SER A 590 -15.83 -58.51 -1.98
C SER A 590 -15.06 -57.24 -2.33
N HIS A 591 -15.49 -56.57 -3.40
CA HIS A 591 -14.95 -55.28 -3.82
C HIS A 591 -16.10 -54.29 -3.95
N THR A 592 -15.96 -53.14 -3.32
CA THR A 592 -16.93 -52.03 -3.38
C THR A 592 -16.17 -50.77 -3.78
N ASP A 593 -16.55 -50.18 -4.90
CA ASP A 593 -15.97 -48.95 -5.42
C ASP A 593 -16.98 -47.81 -5.21
N ASP A 594 -16.62 -46.83 -4.38
CA ASP A 594 -17.43 -45.65 -4.07
C ASP A 594 -16.73 -44.39 -4.59
N ILE A 595 -17.52 -43.43 -5.08
CA ILE A 595 -17.05 -42.10 -5.46
C ILE A 595 -17.41 -41.14 -4.32
N MET A 596 -16.45 -40.38 -3.83
CA MET A 596 -16.63 -39.45 -2.71
C MET A 596 -16.08 -38.07 -3.05
N GLU A 597 -16.72 -37.04 -2.52
CA GLU A 597 -16.22 -35.67 -2.55
C GLU A 597 -15.23 -35.44 -1.41
N LYS A 598 -14.13 -34.75 -1.69
CA LYS A 598 -13.17 -34.30 -0.66
C LYS A 598 -12.64 -32.91 -1.02
N PRO A 599 -12.50 -31.99 -0.06
CA PRO A 599 -11.74 -30.75 -0.30
C PRO A 599 -10.34 -31.04 -0.89
N LEU A 600 -9.95 -30.27 -1.90
CA LEU A 600 -8.60 -30.36 -2.48
C LEU A 600 -7.55 -30.09 -1.39
N PHE A 601 -7.83 -29.08 -0.56
CA PHE A 601 -7.04 -28.76 0.62
C PHE A 601 -7.98 -28.49 1.81
N SER A 602 -8.08 -29.45 2.73
CA SER A 602 -9.02 -29.33 3.85
C SER A 602 -8.53 -28.33 4.90
N ALA A 603 -9.46 -27.74 5.66
CA ALA A 603 -9.14 -26.83 6.75
C ALA A 603 -8.14 -27.43 7.75
N GLN A 604 -8.26 -28.73 8.07
CA GLN A 604 -7.31 -29.43 8.95
C GLN A 604 -5.90 -29.53 8.33
N GLN A 605 -5.81 -29.75 7.02
CA GLN A 605 -4.51 -29.78 6.32
C GLN A 605 -3.89 -28.39 6.25
N MET A 606 -4.69 -27.35 6.00
CA MET A 606 -4.28 -25.95 6.06
C MET A 606 -3.77 -25.56 7.45
N TYR A 607 -4.53 -25.90 8.50
CA TYR A 607 -4.16 -25.63 9.88
C TYR A 607 -2.87 -26.38 10.28
N GLY A 608 -2.57 -27.50 9.63
CA GLY A 608 -1.33 -28.26 9.78
C GLY A 608 -0.12 -27.71 8.99
N MET A 609 -0.27 -26.61 8.24
CA MET A 609 0.83 -26.02 7.47
C MET A 609 1.95 -25.53 8.39
N LYS A 610 3.18 -25.92 8.06
CA LYS A 610 4.38 -25.49 8.80
C LYS A 610 4.74 -24.05 8.45
N LYS A 611 5.27 -23.33 9.43
CA LYS A 611 5.77 -21.95 9.28
C LYS A 611 6.84 -21.81 8.18
N ASP A 612 7.78 -22.75 8.08
CA ASP A 612 8.80 -22.79 7.02
C ASP A 612 8.43 -23.74 5.87
N GLY A 613 7.16 -24.12 5.79
CA GLY A 613 6.63 -25.00 4.76
C GLY A 613 6.31 -24.29 3.44
N PRO A 614 5.76 -25.03 2.48
CA PRO A 614 5.21 -24.46 1.24
C PRO A 614 4.03 -23.52 1.54
N ALA A 615 3.78 -22.60 0.60
CA ALA A 615 2.62 -21.74 0.56
C ALA A 615 1.53 -22.35 -0.31
N ALA A 616 0.28 -22.11 0.05
CA ALA A 616 -0.87 -22.47 -0.77
C ALA A 616 -1.38 -21.22 -1.49
N ILE A 617 -1.50 -21.27 -2.81
CA ILE A 617 -1.77 -20.10 -3.64
C ILE A 617 -2.96 -20.40 -4.55
N ILE A 618 -3.88 -19.45 -4.62
CA ILE A 618 -4.98 -19.43 -5.57
C ILE A 618 -4.79 -18.19 -6.43
N VAL A 619 -4.80 -18.38 -7.74
CA VAL A 619 -4.96 -17.28 -8.70
C VAL A 619 -6.23 -17.56 -9.48
N LYS A 620 -7.22 -16.67 -9.38
CA LYS A 620 -8.52 -16.84 -10.07
C LYS A 620 -8.31 -17.03 -11.57
N GLY A 621 -8.93 -18.08 -12.11
CA GLY A 621 -8.75 -18.50 -13.50
C GLY A 621 -7.65 -19.55 -13.70
N SER A 622 -6.94 -19.94 -12.64
CA SER A 622 -5.94 -21.02 -12.65
C SER A 622 -6.28 -22.10 -11.61
N ASN A 623 -5.67 -23.27 -11.78
CA ASN A 623 -5.66 -24.31 -10.78
C ASN A 623 -4.81 -23.90 -9.55
N PRO A 624 -5.20 -24.26 -8.32
CA PRO A 624 -4.42 -23.92 -7.12
C PRO A 624 -2.99 -24.48 -7.14
N LEU A 625 -2.09 -23.81 -6.42
CA LEU A 625 -0.69 -24.22 -6.24
C LEU A 625 -0.38 -24.51 -4.77
N TYR A 626 0.49 -25.47 -4.54
CA TYR A 626 1.08 -25.74 -3.23
C TYR A 626 2.59 -25.90 -3.38
N GLU A 627 3.28 -24.77 -3.35
CA GLU A 627 4.68 -24.66 -3.78
C GLU A 627 5.55 -24.09 -2.65
N PRO A 628 6.86 -24.41 -2.62
CA PRO A 628 7.78 -23.81 -1.66
C PRO A 628 7.74 -22.27 -1.75
N LYS A 629 7.78 -21.63 -0.59
CA LYS A 629 7.99 -20.18 -0.52
C LYS A 629 9.33 -19.82 -1.15
N VAL A 630 9.44 -18.60 -1.65
CA VAL A 630 10.66 -18.12 -2.31
C VAL A 630 11.88 -18.32 -1.40
N ALA A 631 12.89 -19.02 -1.90
CA ALA A 631 14.16 -19.26 -1.21
C ALA A 631 15.08 -18.03 -1.24
N PHE A 632 14.59 -16.86 -0.79
CA PHE A 632 15.25 -15.57 -1.04
C PHE A 632 16.66 -15.47 -0.44
N GLU A 633 16.95 -16.15 0.67
CA GLU A 633 18.29 -16.26 1.27
C GLU A 633 19.33 -16.92 0.34
N LYS A 634 18.88 -17.70 -0.65
CA LYS A 634 19.70 -18.32 -1.69
C LYS A 634 19.70 -17.53 -2.98
N SER A 635 18.94 -16.43 -3.07
CA SER A 635 18.87 -15.58 -4.25
C SER A 635 20.19 -14.83 -4.46
N PRO A 636 20.65 -14.65 -5.71
CA PRO A 636 21.78 -13.77 -6.00
C PRO A 636 21.49 -12.31 -5.62
N LEU A 637 20.22 -11.90 -5.51
CA LEU A 637 19.81 -10.56 -5.13
C LEU A 637 19.91 -10.30 -3.62
N MET A 638 20.02 -11.34 -2.79
CA MET A 638 20.05 -11.23 -1.33
C MET A 638 21.13 -10.26 -0.81
N PRO A 639 22.39 -10.26 -1.32
CA PRO A 639 23.41 -9.31 -0.86
C PRO A 639 23.10 -7.85 -1.21
N LEU A 640 22.25 -7.60 -2.21
CA LEU A 640 21.84 -6.24 -2.60
C LEU A 640 20.70 -5.74 -1.70
N LEU A 641 19.72 -6.61 -1.40
CA LEU A 641 18.54 -6.25 -0.60
C LEU A 641 18.79 -6.36 0.92
N CYS A 642 19.96 -6.78 1.39
CA CYS A 642 20.27 -6.94 2.83
C CYS A 642 21.70 -6.51 3.14
N ARG A 643 22.12 -5.35 2.60
CA ARG A 643 23.44 -4.76 2.91
C ARG A 643 23.48 -4.42 4.42
N LYS A 644 24.58 -4.79 5.09
CA LYS A 644 24.76 -4.48 6.52
C LYS A 644 24.95 -2.98 6.77
N ASP A 645 25.68 -2.34 5.86
CA ASP A 645 25.88 -0.89 5.83
C ASP A 645 25.28 -0.40 4.50
N PRO A 646 24.16 0.33 4.50
CA PRO A 646 23.61 0.93 3.29
C PRO A 646 24.55 2.04 2.78
N TYR A 647 24.64 2.24 1.46
CA TYR A 647 25.30 3.43 0.89
C TYR A 647 24.44 4.68 1.07
N TYR A 648 23.12 4.49 1.12
CA TYR A 648 22.12 5.47 1.46
C TYR A 648 22.09 5.71 2.96
N GLU A 649 22.68 6.82 3.38
CA GLU A 649 22.11 7.56 4.50
C GLU A 649 20.85 8.26 3.93
N PRO A 650 19.66 8.13 4.56
CA PRO A 650 18.56 9.07 4.30
C PRO A 650 19.19 10.43 4.27
N LYS A 651 19.00 11.20 3.18
CA LYS A 651 19.60 12.54 3.05
C LYS A 651 19.37 13.21 4.39
N GLN A 652 20.39 13.20 5.26
CA GLN A 652 20.26 13.83 6.55
C GLN A 652 19.97 15.24 6.11
N ARG A 653 18.83 15.79 6.54
CA ARG A 653 18.68 17.22 6.38
C ARG A 653 19.83 17.73 7.24
N ILE A 654 20.94 18.07 6.59
CA ILE A 654 21.79 19.15 7.01
C ILE A 654 20.82 20.31 6.94
N ARG A 655 20.02 20.46 8.01
CA ARG A 655 19.72 21.78 8.47
C ARG A 655 21.12 22.39 8.44
N ASN A 656 21.27 23.48 7.70
CA ASN A 656 21.81 24.62 8.40
C ASN A 656 20.93 24.70 9.65
N VAL A 657 21.32 23.93 10.68
CA VAL A 657 21.20 24.36 12.04
C VAL A 657 21.97 25.67 11.84
N VAL A 658 21.22 26.75 11.65
CA VAL A 658 21.47 27.90 12.49
C VAL A 658 21.56 27.20 13.83
N GLU A 659 22.78 26.81 14.21
CA GLU A 659 23.08 26.44 15.58
C GLU A 659 22.27 27.49 16.30
N GLU A 660 21.18 27.11 16.96
CA GLU A 660 20.68 27.92 18.04
C GLU A 660 21.96 28.11 18.85
N PRO A 661 22.56 29.31 18.80
CA PRO A 661 23.97 29.48 19.08
C PRO A 661 24.19 28.84 20.43
N ALA A 662 24.91 27.71 20.42
CA ALA A 662 24.82 26.65 21.43
C ALA A 662 24.53 27.27 22.78
N ALA A 663 23.26 27.21 23.23
CA ALA A 663 22.67 28.08 24.26
C ALA A 663 23.77 28.81 25.03
N ALA A 664 24.15 29.99 24.52
CA ALA A 664 25.38 30.65 24.95
C ALA A 664 25.39 30.59 26.47
N ALA A 665 26.38 29.89 27.04
CA ALA A 665 26.49 29.65 28.47
C ALA A 665 26.07 30.95 29.15
N PRO A 666 25.03 30.93 30.04
CA PRO A 666 24.25 32.11 30.37
C PRO A 666 25.21 33.27 30.56
N VAL A 667 25.20 34.21 29.61
CA VAL A 667 26.02 35.40 29.72
C VAL A 667 25.52 36.02 31.01
N VAL A 668 26.33 35.92 32.06
CA VAL A 668 26.05 36.57 33.33
C VAL A 668 26.03 38.05 32.96
N GLU A 669 24.84 38.61 32.74
CA GLU A 669 24.68 40.02 32.48
C GLU A 669 25.37 40.75 33.62
N ARG A 670 26.43 41.46 33.28
CA ARG A 670 27.21 42.21 34.24
C ARG A 670 26.27 43.23 34.87
N GLU A 671 26.00 43.11 36.17
CA GLU A 671 25.15 44.10 36.85
C GLU A 671 25.83 45.48 36.81
N VAL A 672 25.03 46.51 36.55
CA VAL A 672 25.48 47.91 36.56
C VAL A 672 25.97 48.26 37.97
N ASP A 673 27.24 48.61 38.13
CA ASP A 673 27.73 49.16 39.39
C ASP A 673 27.21 50.59 39.57
N TYR A 674 26.18 50.72 40.40
CA TYR A 674 25.56 52.00 40.66
C TYR A 674 26.34 52.90 41.64
N SER A 675 27.37 52.38 42.31
CA SER A 675 28.08 53.10 43.37
C SER A 675 28.87 54.31 42.83
N GLN A 676 29.32 54.23 41.58
CA GLN A 676 30.10 55.28 40.91
C GLN A 676 29.29 56.54 40.53
N PHE A 677 27.95 56.48 40.53
CA PHE A 677 27.09 57.56 40.00
C PHE A 677 26.48 58.50 41.04
N GLY A 678 26.73 58.30 42.35
CA GLY A 678 26.28 59.20 43.42
C GLY A 678 24.79 59.60 43.33
N THR A 679 24.50 60.90 43.34
CA THR A 679 23.13 61.47 43.20
C THR A 679 22.49 61.21 41.84
N ARG A 680 23.26 60.87 40.80
CA ARG A 680 22.76 60.58 39.45
C ARG A 680 22.30 59.12 39.24
N ARG A 681 22.44 58.26 40.26
CA ARG A 681 21.98 56.85 40.26
C ARG A 681 20.52 56.65 39.82
N ILE A 682 19.64 57.60 40.12
CA ILE A 682 18.21 57.51 39.77
C ILE A 682 18.02 57.46 38.24
N ILE A 683 18.89 58.13 37.48
CA ILE A 683 18.76 58.24 36.02
C ILE A 683 19.38 57.06 35.33
N VAL A 684 20.50 56.55 35.87
CA VAL A 684 21.07 55.26 35.46
C VAL A 684 20.00 54.17 35.60
N LYS A 685 19.25 54.14 36.70
CA LYS A 685 18.10 53.21 36.85
C LYS A 685 17.04 53.40 35.76
N LYS A 686 16.67 54.64 35.43
CA LYS A 686 15.71 54.92 34.35
C LYS A 686 16.22 54.45 32.99
N LEU A 687 17.52 54.64 32.69
CA LEU A 687 18.13 54.17 31.44
C LEU A 687 18.16 52.63 31.37
N VAL A 688 18.48 51.94 32.46
CA VAL A 688 18.37 50.47 32.53
C VAL A 688 16.93 50.02 32.27
N THR A 689 15.93 50.69 32.87
CA THR A 689 14.50 50.39 32.61
C THR A 689 14.10 50.67 31.16
N LYS A 690 14.78 51.59 30.48
CA LYS A 690 14.59 51.90 29.06
C LYS A 690 15.27 50.89 28.13
N GLY A 691 16.09 49.97 28.66
CA GLY A 691 16.70 48.86 27.92
C GLY A 691 18.21 48.99 27.65
N PHE A 692 18.92 49.89 28.33
CA PHE A 692 20.39 50.01 28.20
C PHE A 692 21.11 48.96 29.08
N ASN A 693 22.12 48.28 28.52
CA ASN A 693 22.94 47.30 29.24
C ASN A 693 24.11 47.95 30.00
N ALA A 694 24.81 47.18 30.84
CA ALA A 694 25.86 47.73 31.71
C ALA A 694 27.08 48.27 30.96
N ASP A 695 27.49 47.65 29.86
CA ASP A 695 28.62 48.12 29.06
C ASP A 695 28.28 49.45 28.34
N GLN A 696 27.04 49.60 27.87
CA GLN A 696 26.55 50.87 27.32
C GLN A 696 26.52 51.98 28.38
N ILE A 697 26.12 51.66 29.62
CA ILE A 697 26.11 52.62 30.72
C ILE A 697 27.53 53.00 31.14
N ASP A 698 28.45 52.03 31.21
CA ASP A 698 29.85 52.27 31.52
C ASP A 698 30.48 53.19 30.45
N ALA A 699 30.21 52.95 29.16
CA ALA A 699 30.65 53.81 28.07
C ALA A 699 30.07 55.24 28.16
N MET A 700 28.82 55.39 28.61
CA MET A 700 28.16 56.69 28.79
C MET A 700 28.52 57.40 30.11
N THR A 701 29.31 56.78 30.99
CA THR A 701 29.68 57.35 32.30
C THR A 701 30.23 58.78 32.24
N PRO A 702 31.13 59.14 31.31
CA PRO A 702 31.66 60.51 31.21
C PRO A 702 30.56 61.55 30.96
N VAL A 703 29.55 61.21 30.16
CA VAL A 703 28.42 62.09 29.82
C VAL A 703 27.41 62.15 30.96
N ILE A 704 27.10 61.00 31.57
CA ILE A 704 26.21 60.91 32.74
C ILE A 704 26.82 61.69 33.91
N MET A 705 28.14 61.73 34.07
CA MET A 705 28.81 62.46 35.15
C MET A 705 29.10 63.93 34.81
N ASN A 706 28.88 64.36 33.56
CA ASN A 706 29.08 65.75 33.16
C ASN A 706 28.07 66.67 33.88
N VAL A 707 28.59 67.65 34.60
CA VAL A 707 27.83 68.52 35.50
C VAL A 707 26.98 69.54 34.73
N HIS A 708 27.33 69.82 33.47
CA HIS A 708 26.64 70.82 32.64
C HIS A 708 25.45 70.28 31.84
N THR A 709 25.33 68.96 31.69
CA THR A 709 24.23 68.35 30.93
C THR A 709 22.99 68.20 31.81
N ARG A 710 21.86 68.73 31.33
CA ARG A 710 20.56 68.56 31.98
C ARG A 710 20.12 67.10 31.86
N LEU A 711 19.76 66.57 33.02
CA LEU A 711 19.60 65.15 33.26
C LEU A 711 18.37 64.53 32.57
N ASP A 712 17.33 65.32 32.33
CA ASP A 712 16.12 64.89 31.61
C ASP A 712 16.34 64.85 30.09
N ASP A 713 17.27 65.66 29.56
CA ASP A 713 17.59 65.72 28.12
C ASP A 713 18.32 64.45 27.67
N ILE A 714 19.18 63.89 28.52
CA ILE A 714 19.84 62.59 28.30
C ILE A 714 18.79 61.48 28.13
N TYR A 715 17.77 61.44 28.99
CA TYR A 715 16.74 60.41 28.90
C TYR A 715 15.84 60.57 27.67
N ALA A 716 15.59 61.79 27.21
CA ALA A 716 14.72 62.07 26.07
C ALA A 716 15.38 61.81 24.70
N LEU A 717 16.68 62.08 24.57
CA LEU A 717 17.37 62.14 23.26
C LEU A 717 18.00 60.82 22.80
N ILE A 718 18.07 59.80 23.67
CA ILE A 718 18.89 58.60 23.48
C ILE A 718 18.01 57.33 23.47
N ASN A 719 18.31 56.38 22.58
CA ASN A 719 17.63 55.08 22.45
C ASN A 719 18.66 53.93 22.57
N PRO A 720 18.33 52.79 23.22
CA PRO A 720 19.24 51.63 23.35
C PRO A 720 19.84 51.10 22.05
N SER A 721 19.21 51.36 20.90
CA SER A 721 19.69 50.95 19.59
C SER A 721 20.74 51.88 18.96
N MET A 722 21.08 53.00 19.60
CA MET A 722 22.07 53.96 19.09
C MET A 722 23.49 53.55 19.45
N SER A 723 24.47 53.85 18.59
CA SER A 723 25.88 53.63 18.92
C SER A 723 26.38 54.66 19.95
N VAL A 724 27.44 54.33 20.69
CA VAL A 724 28.03 55.25 21.67
C VAL A 724 28.46 56.57 21.01
N GLU A 725 28.99 56.52 19.77
CA GLU A 725 29.39 57.73 19.05
C GLU A 725 28.19 58.60 18.65
N GLU A 726 27.07 58.00 18.22
CA GLU A 726 25.84 58.74 17.88
C GLU A 726 25.22 59.42 19.10
N ILE A 727 25.39 58.80 20.27
CA ILE A 727 24.90 59.33 21.55
C ILE A 727 25.74 60.53 21.97
N GLU A 728 27.06 60.43 21.90
CA GLU A 728 27.95 61.56 22.16
C GLU A 728 27.67 62.72 21.19
N GLU A 729 27.56 62.46 19.89
CA GLU A 729 27.30 63.50 18.89
C GLU A 729 26.00 64.27 19.18
N LYS A 730 24.91 63.58 19.54
CA LYS A 730 23.62 64.25 19.87
C LYS A 730 23.64 65.02 21.18
N LEU A 731 24.43 64.58 22.16
CA LEU A 731 24.50 65.22 23.48
C LEU A 731 25.48 66.38 23.51
N TYR A 732 26.48 66.41 22.62
CA TYR A 732 27.42 67.53 22.48
C TYR A 732 26.97 68.56 21.43
N ALA A 733 26.01 68.23 20.55
CA ALA A 733 25.43 69.15 19.57
C ALA A 733 24.34 70.09 20.14
N ASN A 734 23.80 69.79 21.34
CA ASN A 734 22.87 70.62 22.10
C ASN A 734 23.53 71.16 23.37
#